data_AF-A0A2U9BBE1-F1
#
_entry.id   AF-A0A2U9BBE1-F1
#
_cell.length_a   1.000
_cell.length_b   1.000
_cell.length_c   1.000
_cell.angle_alpha   90.00
_cell.angle_beta   90.00
_cell.angle_gamma   90.00
#
_symmetry.space_group_name_H-M   'P 1'
#
loop_
_entity.id
_entity.type
_entity.pdbx_description
1 polymer ?
#
loop_
_entity_poly.entity_id
_entity_poly.type
_entity_poly.pdbx_seq_one_letter_code
_entity_poly.pdbx_strand_id
1 'polypeptide(L)'
;MEKFKAAMVLGAVGDALGYRKGRWESCISGKKIQEELASLGGLGALKLDPDNWPLSDTTLMHMTTAEALITDYWCLEDLYRELVRLYVEAMVSLQGRAPDPATVEGCVHLNPRNFLLAWHTPFNEKGSGFGAAAKAMCVGMRYWQPERIDNLVEVSIEIGRMTHNHPTGFLGSLTTALFASYALQGKSPVTWGRELMKVIPRAEEYCRKTIRHMAEYQENWFYFEAKWQFYLEEREIEKEGQNKPLFADRYDAEETDKVYKRWSSEGRAGRRGHDSPMIAYDALLAAGSDWSELCKRAMFHGAVRDSRKDCPDQSSKKQTQLQLTEEHQRTQKMTAETSSRVLEKCCSDPQKERLSIGCGEDQRAGDFIPRRLTTFQLLQSKFTRSTPRPSITHQRQKKNKAAATAADRSHSAAGSAKDRVGRLDPYGFERMEDFDYDSYEELMSEYLAVLTRRSIKWSKLLKGKGKVQRNVKLKRYVRKGIPNEHRALIWMAASGAQDQLEKNPGYYQSLLGAQHDPKLVETICTDLNRTFPDNIQFRKTSNPCLQKALYNVLLAYGHHNPTVGYCQGMNFIAGYLLIITKDEEKSFWLMDALLGRILPDYYSPAMLGLKTDQEVLGELLKIKVPSVWQTMVDQNVMWTLVVSRWFICLYIDVLPVETVLRIWDCMFYEGSKILFRVALTLIHHNQAPIQQAQSLPDVCQIFKQITHGPFVDECHTFMQKIFSEPGSLSMATLTKLRATCRSRIIAEES
;
A
#
# COMPACT_ATOMS: atom_id res chain seq x y z
N MET A 1 0.78 -34.32 20.95
CA MET A 1 1.83 -33.61 21.72
C MET A 1 3.13 -33.47 20.96
N GLU A 2 3.74 -34.55 20.46
CA GLU A 2 5.04 -34.50 19.76
C GLU A 2 5.08 -33.53 18.56
N LYS A 3 4.04 -33.47 17.74
CA LYS A 3 3.93 -32.50 16.63
C LYS A 3 4.06 -31.03 17.08
N PHE A 4 3.50 -30.69 18.24
CA PHE A 4 3.54 -29.33 18.77
C PHE A 4 4.94 -28.99 19.30
N LYS A 5 5.58 -29.94 19.99
CA LYS A 5 6.97 -29.78 20.44
C LYS A 5 7.91 -29.62 19.24
N ALA A 6 7.75 -30.48 18.23
CA ALA A 6 8.53 -30.41 17.00
C ALA A 6 8.35 -29.06 16.29
N ALA A 7 7.11 -28.56 16.15
CA ALA A 7 6.86 -27.26 15.53
C ALA A 7 7.60 -26.11 16.23
N MET A 8 7.56 -26.04 17.57
CA MET A 8 8.26 -24.99 18.33
C MET A 8 9.78 -25.13 18.25
N VAL A 9 10.31 -26.35 18.50
CA VAL A 9 11.76 -26.59 18.56
C VAL A 9 12.39 -26.46 17.18
N LEU A 10 11.80 -27.08 16.16
CA LEU A 10 12.35 -27.06 14.82
C LEU A 10 12.22 -25.66 14.19
N GLY A 11 11.16 -24.91 14.50
CA GLY A 11 11.06 -23.48 14.16
C GLY A 11 12.24 -22.66 14.70
N ALA A 12 12.62 -22.88 15.96
CA ALA A 12 13.81 -22.26 16.58
C ALA A 12 15.14 -22.77 16.00
N VAL A 13 15.21 -24.04 15.61
CA VAL A 13 16.38 -24.58 14.89
C VAL A 13 16.53 -23.91 13.52
N GLY A 14 15.44 -23.74 12.78
CA GLY A 14 15.43 -23.05 11.50
C GLY A 14 15.88 -21.59 11.61
N ASP A 15 15.48 -20.90 12.68
CA ASP A 15 16.00 -19.58 13.05
C ASP A 15 17.51 -19.57 13.18
N ALA A 16 18.03 -20.36 14.12
CA ALA A 16 19.45 -20.40 14.42
C ALA A 16 20.27 -20.69 13.15
N LEU A 17 19.82 -21.67 12.35
CA LEU A 17 20.44 -22.07 11.10
C LEU A 17 20.46 -20.94 10.06
N GLY A 18 19.35 -20.24 9.84
CA GLY A 18 19.29 -19.14 8.86
C GLY A 18 20.00 -17.86 9.34
N TYR A 19 20.04 -17.64 10.65
CA TYR A 19 20.61 -16.45 11.26
C TYR A 19 22.15 -16.51 11.32
N ARG A 20 22.70 -17.55 11.98
CA ARG A 20 24.14 -17.73 12.26
C ARG A 20 24.84 -16.41 12.65
N LYS A 21 24.41 -15.82 13.77
CA LYS A 21 24.86 -14.51 14.27
C LYS A 21 24.74 -13.35 13.25
N GLY A 22 23.73 -13.41 12.40
CA GLY A 22 23.52 -12.44 11.32
C GLY A 22 24.45 -12.59 10.11
N ARG A 23 25.41 -13.53 10.11
CA ARG A 23 26.36 -13.71 9.00
C ARG A 23 25.69 -14.23 7.75
N TRP A 24 24.86 -15.28 7.87
CA TRP A 24 24.17 -15.87 6.72
C TRP A 24 22.95 -15.06 6.32
N GLU A 25 22.28 -14.49 7.30
CA GLU A 25 21.19 -13.56 7.12
C GLU A 25 21.56 -12.34 6.24
N SER A 26 22.75 -11.77 6.45
CA SER A 26 23.24 -10.63 5.67
C SER A 26 23.90 -11.04 4.34
N CYS A 27 24.08 -12.33 4.07
CA CYS A 27 24.74 -12.81 2.87
C CYS A 27 23.81 -12.75 1.64
N ILE A 28 24.31 -12.21 0.53
CA ILE A 28 23.53 -11.99 -0.70
C ILE A 28 23.49 -13.18 -1.68
N SER A 29 24.18 -14.27 -1.34
CA SER A 29 24.36 -15.42 -2.24
C SER A 29 24.10 -16.71 -1.49
N GLY A 30 23.01 -17.41 -1.85
CA GLY A 30 22.70 -18.73 -1.35
C GLY A 30 23.81 -19.73 -1.64
N LYS A 31 24.45 -19.60 -2.80
CA LYS A 31 25.62 -20.41 -3.16
C LYS A 31 26.77 -20.27 -2.16
N LYS A 32 27.15 -19.05 -1.77
CA LYS A 32 28.19 -18.83 -0.77
C LYS A 32 27.81 -19.40 0.60
N ILE A 33 26.55 -19.26 0.99
CA ILE A 33 26.04 -19.86 2.24
C ILE A 33 26.18 -21.38 2.19
N GLN A 34 25.80 -22.01 1.08
CA GLN A 34 25.88 -23.46 0.91
C GLN A 34 27.31 -23.98 0.77
N GLU A 35 28.21 -23.22 0.14
CA GLU A 35 29.66 -23.51 0.12
C GLU A 35 30.26 -23.46 1.52
N GLU A 36 29.91 -22.45 2.32
CA GLU A 36 30.36 -22.36 3.71
C GLU A 36 29.75 -23.49 4.56
N LEU A 37 28.46 -23.81 4.38
CA LEU A 37 27.83 -24.96 5.03
C LEU A 37 28.58 -26.27 4.70
N ALA A 38 28.99 -26.47 3.46
CA ALA A 38 29.78 -27.63 3.05
C ALA A 38 31.15 -27.64 3.75
N SER A 39 31.81 -26.49 3.90
CA SER A 39 33.07 -26.36 4.64
C SER A 39 32.94 -26.68 6.13
N LEU A 40 31.74 -26.51 6.71
CA LEU A 40 31.42 -26.88 8.09
C LEU A 40 31.05 -28.37 8.24
N GLY A 41 31.18 -29.17 7.18
CA GLY A 41 30.83 -30.60 7.19
C GLY A 41 29.37 -30.91 6.80
N GLY A 42 28.62 -29.92 6.33
CA GLY A 42 27.22 -30.06 5.94
C GLY A 42 26.23 -30.02 7.11
N LEU A 43 24.93 -30.01 6.80
CA LEU A 43 23.85 -29.82 7.78
C LEU A 43 23.89 -30.86 8.93
N GLY A 44 24.14 -32.12 8.61
CA GLY A 44 24.17 -33.20 9.61
C GLY A 44 25.36 -33.14 10.58
N ALA A 45 26.41 -32.38 10.26
CA ALA A 45 27.57 -32.20 11.12
C ALA A 45 27.43 -31.00 12.09
N LEU A 46 26.43 -30.13 11.87
CA LEU A 46 26.25 -28.94 12.68
C LEU A 46 25.78 -29.30 14.09
N LYS A 47 26.47 -28.76 15.10
CA LYS A 47 26.04 -28.75 16.50
C LYS A 47 25.60 -27.34 16.84
N LEU A 48 24.32 -27.17 17.14
CA LEU A 48 23.75 -25.88 17.48
C LEU A 48 24.02 -25.60 18.96
N ASP A 49 24.99 -24.73 19.22
CA ASP A 49 25.28 -24.19 20.54
C ASP A 49 24.92 -22.69 20.58
N PRO A 50 24.57 -22.13 21.75
CA PRO A 50 24.15 -20.74 21.87
C PRO A 50 25.25 -19.75 21.46
N ASP A 51 26.51 -20.13 21.66
CA ASP A 51 27.64 -19.27 21.37
C ASP A 51 27.86 -19.13 19.88
N ASN A 52 27.58 -20.13 19.03
CA ASN A 52 27.82 -20.09 17.58
C ASN A 52 26.54 -19.95 16.76
N TRP A 53 25.43 -20.44 17.29
CA TRP A 53 24.11 -20.50 16.65
C TRP A 53 23.04 -19.91 17.57
N PRO A 54 23.17 -18.63 17.98
CA PRO A 54 22.16 -18.01 18.81
C PRO A 54 20.83 -17.91 18.05
N LEU A 55 19.73 -17.97 18.80
CA LEU A 55 18.41 -17.61 18.31
C LEU A 55 18.38 -16.11 18.00
N SER A 56 17.56 -15.69 17.05
CA SER A 56 17.36 -14.28 16.72
C SER A 56 16.26 -13.66 17.60
N ASP A 57 15.76 -12.49 17.21
CA ASP A 57 14.59 -11.84 17.80
C ASP A 57 13.28 -12.54 17.43
N THR A 58 13.22 -13.22 16.28
CA THR A 58 11.97 -13.81 15.80
C THR A 58 11.52 -14.96 16.69
N THR A 59 12.42 -15.86 17.10
CA THR A 59 12.09 -16.94 18.03
C THR A 59 11.76 -16.38 19.40
N LEU A 60 12.40 -15.30 19.85
CA LEU A 60 11.98 -14.64 21.09
C LEU A 60 10.52 -14.19 20.99
N MET A 61 10.17 -13.41 19.96
CA MET A 61 8.80 -12.92 19.77
C MET A 61 7.78 -14.05 19.55
N HIS A 62 8.17 -15.14 18.88
CA HIS A 62 7.34 -16.33 18.70
C HIS A 62 7.07 -17.04 20.03
N MET A 63 8.10 -17.20 20.87
CA MET A 63 7.97 -17.76 22.22
C MET A 63 7.12 -16.86 23.11
N THR A 64 7.31 -15.54 23.08
CA THR A 64 6.48 -14.56 23.79
C THR A 64 5.01 -14.66 23.36
N THR A 65 4.75 -14.84 22.06
CA THR A 65 3.39 -15.04 21.54
C THR A 65 2.81 -16.36 22.04
N ALA A 66 3.61 -17.43 22.06
CA ALA A 66 3.18 -18.74 22.56
C ALA A 66 2.88 -18.71 24.07
N GLU A 67 3.70 -18.00 24.84
CA GLU A 67 3.51 -17.77 26.28
C GLU A 67 2.17 -17.08 26.56
N ALA A 68 1.86 -16.00 25.84
CA ALA A 68 0.57 -15.32 25.97
C ALA A 68 -0.61 -16.26 25.67
N LEU A 69 -0.51 -17.07 24.61
CA LEU A 69 -1.59 -17.97 24.16
C LEU A 69 -1.88 -19.15 25.13
N ILE A 70 -0.96 -19.46 26.04
CA ILE A 70 -1.14 -20.49 27.06
C ILE A 70 -1.53 -19.93 28.43
N THR A 71 -1.60 -18.61 28.57
CA THR A 71 -2.17 -17.99 29.78
C THR A 71 -3.67 -18.25 29.86
N ASP A 72 -4.20 -18.26 31.09
CA ASP A 72 -5.63 -18.31 31.31
C ASP A 72 -6.24 -16.92 31.06
N TYR A 73 -7.17 -16.85 30.12
CA TYR A 73 -7.88 -15.62 29.78
C TYR A 73 -9.38 -15.91 29.59
N TRP A 74 -10.24 -14.99 30.00
CA TRP A 74 -11.70 -15.18 29.96
C TRP A 74 -12.28 -14.76 28.60
N CYS A 75 -11.68 -13.77 27.96
CA CYS A 75 -12.04 -13.29 26.63
C CYS A 75 -10.79 -12.95 25.79
N LEU A 76 -10.96 -12.67 24.50
CA LEU A 76 -9.83 -12.33 23.63
C LEU A 76 -9.16 -11.00 24.01
N GLU A 77 -9.89 -10.06 24.62
CA GLU A 77 -9.31 -8.80 25.10
C GLU A 77 -8.29 -9.04 26.22
N ASP A 78 -8.56 -9.99 27.12
CA ASP A 78 -7.61 -10.39 28.17
C ASP A 78 -6.31 -10.95 27.53
N LEU A 79 -6.45 -11.82 26.53
CA LEU A 79 -5.32 -12.31 25.75
C LEU A 79 -4.55 -11.17 25.08
N TYR A 80 -5.23 -10.19 24.49
CA TYR A 80 -4.58 -9.06 23.82
C TYR A 80 -3.83 -8.15 24.80
N ARG A 81 -4.35 -7.93 26.00
CA ARG A 81 -3.64 -7.21 27.07
C ARG A 81 -2.39 -7.95 27.50
N GLU A 82 -2.48 -9.27 27.62
CA GLU A 82 -1.35 -10.10 28.02
C GLU A 82 -0.27 -10.12 26.94
N LEU A 83 -0.67 -10.21 25.66
CA LEU A 83 0.23 -10.04 24.51
C LEU A 83 0.94 -8.67 24.56
N VAL A 84 0.22 -7.59 24.84
CA VAL A 84 0.81 -6.24 24.99
C VAL A 84 1.83 -6.21 26.13
N ARG A 85 1.48 -6.73 27.30
CA ARG A 85 2.37 -6.79 28.48
C ARG A 85 3.66 -7.53 28.12
N LEU A 86 3.53 -8.73 27.57
CA LEU A 86 4.63 -9.60 27.22
C LEU A 86 5.48 -9.05 26.07
N TYR A 87 4.89 -8.43 25.05
CA TYR A 87 5.64 -7.79 23.96
C TYR A 87 6.45 -6.59 24.45
N VAL A 88 5.87 -5.73 25.30
CA VAL A 88 6.59 -4.60 25.89
C VAL A 88 7.74 -5.07 26.79
N GLU A 89 7.51 -6.12 27.59
CA GLU A 89 8.55 -6.73 28.43
C GLU A 89 9.69 -7.35 27.58
N ALA A 90 9.34 -8.05 26.50
CA ALA A 90 10.31 -8.65 25.59
C ALA A 90 11.23 -7.61 24.91
N MET A 91 10.84 -6.33 24.82
CA MET A 91 11.69 -5.27 24.24
C MET A 91 12.98 -5.05 25.03
N VAL A 92 12.98 -5.29 26.34
CA VAL A 92 14.20 -5.23 27.16
C VAL A 92 15.18 -6.31 26.72
N SER A 93 14.67 -7.52 26.49
CA SER A 93 15.45 -8.68 26.03
C SER A 93 15.89 -8.60 24.56
N LEU A 94 15.36 -7.64 23.79
CA LEU A 94 15.81 -7.33 22.43
C LEU A 94 17.01 -6.39 22.40
N GLN A 95 17.36 -5.71 23.51
CA GLN A 95 18.55 -4.87 23.59
C GLN A 95 19.82 -5.74 23.41
N GLY A 96 20.64 -5.41 22.42
CA GLY A 96 21.83 -6.21 22.03
C GLY A 96 21.58 -7.26 20.95
N ARG A 97 20.31 -7.49 20.56
CA ARG A 97 19.93 -8.16 19.31
C ARG A 97 19.67 -7.09 18.25
N ALA A 98 19.64 -7.45 16.97
CA ALA A 98 19.39 -6.50 15.86
C ALA A 98 17.92 -6.50 15.37
N PRO A 99 16.89 -6.28 16.22
CA PRO A 99 15.50 -6.63 15.90
C PRO A 99 14.94 -5.99 14.63
N ASP A 100 13.92 -6.62 14.05
CA ASP A 100 13.17 -6.02 12.95
C ASP A 100 12.64 -4.61 13.34
N PRO A 101 12.97 -3.55 12.58
CA PRO A 101 12.61 -2.18 12.95
C PRO A 101 11.11 -1.95 13.12
N ALA A 102 10.28 -2.60 12.29
CA ALA A 102 8.82 -2.48 12.39
C ALA A 102 8.29 -3.13 13.67
N THR A 103 8.90 -4.24 14.10
CA THR A 103 8.61 -4.87 15.40
C THR A 103 8.88 -3.92 16.56
N VAL A 104 10.04 -3.25 16.58
CA VAL A 104 10.39 -2.30 17.65
C VAL A 104 9.46 -1.09 17.64
N GLU A 105 9.28 -0.46 16.47
CA GLU A 105 8.41 0.70 16.30
C GLU A 105 6.97 0.39 16.72
N GLY A 106 6.45 -0.76 16.32
CA GLY A 106 5.12 -1.21 16.70
C GLY A 106 4.96 -1.43 18.21
N CYS A 107 5.93 -2.07 18.85
CA CYS A 107 5.91 -2.28 20.31
C CYS A 107 5.96 -0.96 21.10
N VAL A 108 6.62 0.09 20.59
CA VAL A 108 6.64 1.43 21.22
C VAL A 108 5.24 2.06 21.27
N HIS A 109 4.37 1.73 20.32
CA HIS A 109 3.00 2.24 20.28
C HIS A 109 2.02 1.44 21.15
N LEU A 110 2.43 0.29 21.69
CA LEU A 110 1.60 -0.49 22.61
C LEU A 110 1.56 0.20 23.98
N ASN A 111 0.38 0.27 24.57
CA ASN A 111 0.19 0.95 25.86
C ASN A 111 -0.44 0.00 26.89
N PRO A 112 0.38 -0.69 27.72
CA PRO A 112 -0.13 -1.62 28.73
C PRO A 112 -0.98 -0.92 29.81
N ARG A 113 -0.93 0.42 29.91
CA ARG A 113 -1.74 1.20 30.86
C ARG A 113 -3.09 1.63 30.28
N ASN A 114 -3.31 1.50 28.97
CA ASN A 114 -4.57 1.86 28.32
C ASN A 114 -5.50 0.66 28.24
N PHE A 115 -6.36 0.49 29.24
CA PHE A 115 -7.23 -0.66 29.33
C PHE A 115 -8.29 -0.79 28.21
N LEU A 116 -8.51 0.17 27.32
CA LEU A 116 -9.53 0.01 26.26
C LEU A 116 -8.93 -0.18 24.88
N LEU A 117 -7.69 0.29 24.67
CA LEU A 117 -7.03 0.28 23.36
C LEU A 117 -5.56 -0.17 23.44
N ALA A 118 -5.20 -0.97 24.44
CA ALA A 118 -3.79 -1.32 24.74
C ALA A 118 -3.00 -1.85 23.54
N TRP A 119 -3.66 -2.62 22.66
CA TRP A 119 -3.07 -3.30 21.51
C TRP A 119 -3.33 -2.62 20.16
N HIS A 120 -4.10 -1.53 20.14
CA HIS A 120 -4.41 -0.81 18.91
C HIS A 120 -3.26 0.13 18.54
N THR A 121 -2.65 -0.11 17.39
CA THR A 121 -1.62 0.76 16.81
C THR A 121 -2.18 1.49 15.60
N PRO A 122 -1.65 2.68 15.24
CA PRO A 122 -2.02 3.37 14.01
C PRO A 122 -1.54 2.57 12.77
N PHE A 123 -2.08 2.88 11.59
CA PHE A 123 -1.52 2.36 10.34
C PHE A 123 -0.04 2.73 10.22
N ASN A 124 0.79 1.81 9.75
CA ASN A 124 2.23 2.03 9.58
C ASN A 124 2.68 1.58 8.18
N GLU A 125 3.07 2.53 7.32
CA GLU A 125 3.61 2.24 5.98
C GLU A 125 4.85 1.31 6.02
N LYS A 126 5.65 1.39 7.08
CA LYS A 126 6.82 0.50 7.29
C LYS A 126 6.44 -0.86 7.88
N GLY A 127 5.18 -1.03 8.31
CA GLY A 127 4.65 -2.24 8.93
C GLY A 127 4.50 -3.45 8.00
N SER A 128 4.99 -3.39 6.75
CA SER A 128 4.89 -4.50 5.80
C SER A 128 5.93 -5.62 6.01
N GLY A 129 6.78 -5.51 7.03
CA GLY A 129 7.81 -6.47 7.39
C GLY A 129 7.31 -7.89 7.72
N PHE A 130 8.22 -8.86 7.69
CA PHE A 130 7.93 -10.26 7.98
C PHE A 130 7.79 -10.58 9.48
N GLY A 131 8.13 -9.64 10.38
CA GLY A 131 8.13 -9.87 11.83
C GLY A 131 6.76 -10.24 12.40
N ALA A 132 5.66 -9.85 11.75
CA ALA A 132 4.33 -10.35 12.07
C ALA A 132 4.12 -11.83 11.71
N ALA A 133 4.57 -12.25 10.52
CA ALA A 133 4.50 -13.64 10.08
C ALA A 133 5.33 -14.57 11.00
N ALA A 134 6.56 -14.16 11.32
CA ALA A 134 7.52 -14.97 12.06
C ALA A 134 7.07 -15.38 13.48
N LYS A 135 6.13 -14.64 14.10
CA LYS A 135 5.64 -14.93 15.45
C LYS A 135 4.26 -15.58 15.51
N ALA A 136 3.62 -15.83 14.37
CA ALA A 136 2.20 -16.21 14.31
C ALA A 136 1.93 -17.73 14.24
N MET A 137 2.96 -18.56 14.06
CA MET A 137 2.78 -20.02 13.91
C MET A 137 2.05 -20.65 15.11
N CYS A 138 2.34 -20.21 16.34
CA CYS A 138 1.70 -20.72 17.55
C CYS A 138 0.20 -20.38 17.65
N VAL A 139 -0.27 -19.33 16.96
CA VAL A 139 -1.71 -19.00 16.85
C VAL A 139 -2.44 -20.11 16.11
N GLY A 140 -1.88 -20.55 14.98
CA GLY A 140 -2.39 -21.67 14.21
C GLY A 140 -2.41 -22.98 14.99
N MET A 141 -1.41 -23.18 15.86
CA MET A 141 -1.36 -24.31 16.77
C MET A 141 -2.44 -24.24 17.85
N ARG A 142 -2.73 -23.05 18.38
CA ARG A 142 -3.75 -22.84 19.42
C ARG A 142 -5.18 -22.99 18.91
N TYR A 143 -5.44 -22.55 17.68
CA TYR A 143 -6.77 -22.54 17.03
C TYR A 143 -6.80 -23.46 15.80
N TRP A 144 -6.17 -24.64 15.90
CA TRP A 144 -5.97 -25.51 14.75
C TRP A 144 -7.26 -26.17 14.24
N GLN A 145 -8.30 -26.26 15.07
CA GLN A 145 -9.55 -26.92 14.72
C GLN A 145 -10.34 -26.13 13.66
N PRO A 146 -10.93 -26.77 12.64
CA PRO A 146 -11.70 -26.09 11.60
C PRO A 146 -12.82 -25.18 12.12
N GLU A 147 -13.46 -25.58 13.24
CA GLU A 147 -14.55 -24.83 13.86
C GLU A 147 -14.09 -23.53 14.53
N ARG A 148 -12.77 -23.37 14.73
CA ARG A 148 -12.14 -22.19 15.35
C ARG A 148 -11.47 -21.26 14.32
N ILE A 149 -11.81 -21.39 13.05
CA ILE A 149 -11.22 -20.58 11.98
C ILE A 149 -11.42 -19.07 12.20
N ASP A 150 -12.57 -18.66 12.74
CA ASP A 150 -12.84 -17.24 12.98
C ASP A 150 -11.94 -16.70 14.11
N ASN A 151 -11.72 -17.48 15.19
CA ASN A 151 -10.73 -17.14 16.21
C ASN A 151 -9.30 -17.10 15.65
N LEU A 152 -8.94 -18.04 14.76
CA LEU A 152 -7.62 -18.03 14.12
C LEU A 152 -7.44 -16.75 13.31
N VAL A 153 -8.42 -16.37 12.49
CA VAL A 153 -8.40 -15.16 11.68
C VAL A 153 -8.26 -13.93 12.57
N GLU A 154 -9.16 -13.76 13.53
CA GLU A 154 -9.16 -12.62 14.44
C GLU A 154 -7.82 -12.49 15.20
N VAL A 155 -7.40 -13.55 15.90
CA VAL A 155 -6.21 -13.48 16.77
C VAL A 155 -4.93 -13.31 15.95
N SER A 156 -4.82 -13.95 14.77
CA SER A 156 -3.64 -13.77 13.91
C SER A 156 -3.56 -12.36 13.30
N ILE A 157 -4.70 -11.76 12.96
CA ILE A 157 -4.76 -10.38 12.47
C ILE A 157 -4.36 -9.41 13.58
N GLU A 158 -4.93 -9.53 14.78
CA GLU A 158 -4.60 -8.62 15.90
C GLU A 158 -3.14 -8.72 16.33
N ILE A 159 -2.58 -9.93 16.48
CA ILE A 159 -1.15 -10.14 16.75
C ILE A 159 -0.27 -9.50 15.66
N GLY A 160 -0.69 -9.62 14.40
CA GLY A 160 -0.02 -8.94 13.29
C GLY A 160 -0.05 -7.43 13.47
N ARG A 161 -1.24 -6.86 13.65
CA ARG A 161 -1.48 -5.40 13.74
C ARG A 161 -0.79 -4.76 14.94
N MET A 162 -0.65 -5.45 16.07
CA MET A 162 0.08 -4.95 17.25
C MET A 162 1.49 -4.43 16.93
N THR A 163 2.13 -4.97 15.88
CA THR A 163 3.48 -4.53 15.49
C THR A 163 3.62 -4.12 14.02
N HIS A 164 2.75 -4.64 13.16
CA HIS A 164 2.82 -4.53 11.71
C HIS A 164 1.43 -4.18 11.19
N ASN A 165 0.94 -3.00 11.57
CA ASN A 165 -0.38 -2.55 11.15
C ASN A 165 -0.38 -2.06 9.69
N HIS A 166 -0.16 -3.02 8.81
CA HIS A 166 -0.09 -2.91 7.36
C HIS A 166 -0.53 -4.26 6.77
N PRO A 167 -1.42 -4.30 5.76
CA PRO A 167 -1.97 -5.55 5.22
C PRO A 167 -0.92 -6.57 4.81
N THR A 168 0.12 -6.15 4.10
CA THR A 168 1.24 -7.03 3.75
C THR A 168 1.88 -7.73 4.95
N GLY A 169 1.95 -7.06 6.11
CA GLY A 169 2.52 -7.60 7.35
C GLY A 169 1.55 -8.54 8.06
N PHE A 170 0.38 -8.04 8.47
CA PHE A 170 -0.57 -8.84 9.26
C PHE A 170 -1.26 -9.97 8.46
N LEU A 171 -1.40 -9.86 7.14
CA LEU A 171 -1.85 -11.01 6.32
C LEU A 171 -0.77 -12.10 6.22
N GLY A 172 0.50 -11.74 6.41
CA GLY A 172 1.58 -12.70 6.62
C GLY A 172 1.45 -13.46 7.93
N SER A 173 1.02 -12.79 9.01
CA SER A 173 0.66 -13.42 10.30
C SER A 173 -0.48 -14.42 10.10
N LEU A 174 -1.58 -13.98 9.47
CA LEU A 174 -2.70 -14.85 9.12
C LEU A 174 -2.25 -16.08 8.33
N THR A 175 -1.43 -15.88 7.29
CA THR A 175 -0.97 -16.98 6.43
C THR A 175 -0.17 -18.02 7.21
N THR A 176 0.74 -17.57 8.06
CA THR A 176 1.58 -18.45 8.87
C THR A 176 0.75 -19.24 9.89
N ALA A 177 -0.17 -18.57 10.58
CA ALA A 177 -1.11 -19.23 11.49
C ALA A 177 -2.02 -20.23 10.75
N LEU A 178 -2.53 -19.85 9.59
CA LEU A 178 -3.42 -20.70 8.81
C LEU A 178 -2.71 -21.96 8.32
N PHE A 179 -1.49 -21.85 7.80
CA PHE A 179 -0.72 -23.00 7.33
C PHE A 179 -0.32 -23.92 8.48
N ALA A 180 0.03 -23.37 9.65
CA ALA A 180 0.23 -24.14 10.88
C ALA A 180 -1.01 -24.95 11.28
N SER A 181 -2.21 -24.36 11.18
CA SER A 181 -3.46 -25.07 11.44
C SER A 181 -3.69 -26.20 10.43
N TYR A 182 -3.41 -25.96 9.15
CA TYR A 182 -3.64 -26.91 8.07
C TYR A 182 -2.77 -28.15 8.19
N ALA A 183 -1.50 -28.00 8.58
CA ALA A 183 -0.67 -29.18 8.80
C ALA A 183 -1.07 -29.98 10.03
N LEU A 184 -1.53 -29.32 11.10
CA LEU A 184 -2.08 -30.03 12.27
C LEU A 184 -3.37 -30.78 11.93
N GLN A 185 -4.18 -30.24 11.01
CA GLN A 185 -5.35 -30.91 10.42
C GLN A 185 -4.97 -32.04 9.43
N GLY A 186 -3.69 -32.13 9.01
CA GLY A 186 -3.26 -33.08 7.99
C GLY A 186 -3.75 -32.75 6.59
N LYS A 187 -4.07 -31.48 6.30
CA LYS A 187 -4.39 -31.04 4.94
C LYS A 187 -3.15 -31.11 4.06
N SER A 188 -3.31 -31.59 2.83
CA SER A 188 -2.20 -31.65 1.87
C SER A 188 -1.59 -30.27 1.61
N PRO A 189 -0.26 -30.10 1.67
CA PRO A 189 0.41 -28.82 1.42
C PRO A 189 0.00 -28.17 0.11
N VAL A 190 -0.24 -28.94 -0.95
CA VAL A 190 -0.62 -28.39 -2.26
C VAL A 190 -1.94 -27.61 -2.24
N THR A 191 -2.77 -27.76 -1.21
CA THR A 191 -4.05 -27.03 -1.09
C THR A 191 -3.97 -25.78 -0.24
N TRP A 192 -2.89 -25.55 0.50
CA TRP A 192 -2.87 -24.47 1.48
C TRP A 192 -3.01 -23.08 0.85
N GLY A 193 -2.31 -22.82 -0.26
CA GLY A 193 -2.37 -21.53 -0.94
C GLY A 193 -3.75 -21.17 -1.49
N ARG A 194 -4.44 -22.11 -2.14
CA ARG A 194 -5.82 -21.86 -2.63
C ARG A 194 -6.81 -21.71 -1.48
N GLU A 195 -6.61 -22.43 -0.38
CA GLU A 195 -7.44 -22.32 0.82
C GLU A 195 -7.22 -20.98 1.54
N LEU A 196 -5.98 -20.46 1.56
CA LEU A 196 -5.69 -19.10 2.02
C LEU A 196 -6.51 -18.07 1.25
N MET A 197 -6.57 -18.17 -0.09
CA MET A 197 -7.37 -17.24 -0.91
C MET A 197 -8.86 -17.28 -0.56
N LYS A 198 -9.39 -18.43 -0.09
CA LYS A 198 -10.78 -18.55 0.40
C LYS A 198 -10.98 -17.92 1.78
N VAL A 199 -9.93 -17.80 2.59
CA VAL A 199 -9.96 -17.23 3.94
C VAL A 199 -9.75 -15.71 3.94
N ILE A 200 -9.01 -15.16 2.96
CA ILE A 200 -8.75 -13.71 2.89
C ILE A 200 -10.02 -12.84 2.97
N PRO A 201 -11.13 -13.13 2.26
CA PRO A 201 -12.36 -12.34 2.39
C PRO A 201 -12.95 -12.33 3.82
N ARG A 202 -12.73 -13.38 4.61
CA ARG A 202 -13.13 -13.41 6.02
C ARG A 202 -12.27 -12.48 6.88
N ALA A 203 -10.97 -12.45 6.61
CA ALA A 203 -10.06 -11.52 7.27
C ALA A 203 -10.39 -10.06 6.91
N GLU A 204 -10.79 -9.80 5.67
CA GLU A 204 -11.22 -8.47 5.22
C GLU A 204 -12.47 -8.02 5.99
N GLU A 205 -13.45 -8.91 6.12
CA GLU A 205 -14.68 -8.65 6.86
C GLU A 205 -14.42 -8.40 8.36
N TYR A 206 -13.48 -9.12 8.96
CA TYR A 206 -13.03 -8.82 10.32
C TYR A 206 -12.38 -7.43 10.41
N CYS A 207 -11.45 -7.12 9.51
CA CYS A 207 -10.77 -5.83 9.47
C CYS A 207 -11.74 -4.66 9.25
N ARG A 208 -12.75 -4.83 8.39
CA ARG A 208 -13.78 -3.82 8.15
C ARG A 208 -14.58 -3.45 9.41
N LYS A 209 -14.69 -4.39 10.36
CA LYS A 209 -15.36 -4.17 11.66
C LYS A 209 -14.44 -3.52 12.69
N THR A 210 -13.13 -3.75 12.62
CA THR A 210 -12.17 -3.37 13.68
C THR A 210 -11.20 -2.26 13.28
N ILE A 211 -11.16 -1.86 12.00
CA ILE A 211 -10.34 -0.78 11.45
C ILE A 211 -11.26 0.38 11.07
N ARG A 212 -11.04 1.55 11.70
CA ARG A 212 -11.85 2.75 11.43
C ARG A 212 -11.64 3.29 10.01
N HIS A 213 -10.40 3.36 9.55
CA HIS A 213 -10.04 3.94 8.24
C HIS A 213 -9.52 2.87 7.27
N MET A 214 -10.41 1.97 6.84
CA MET A 214 -10.03 0.83 5.98
C MET A 214 -9.47 1.26 4.61
N ALA A 215 -9.78 2.48 4.13
CA ALA A 215 -9.26 3.01 2.88
C ALA A 215 -7.72 3.03 2.80
N GLU A 216 -7.02 3.29 3.92
CA GLU A 216 -5.55 3.30 4.00
C GLU A 216 -4.93 1.90 3.77
N TYR A 217 -5.73 0.85 3.98
CA TYR A 217 -5.31 -0.55 3.91
C TYR A 217 -5.58 -1.15 2.53
N GLN A 218 -6.47 -0.56 1.73
CA GLN A 218 -7.04 -1.23 0.58
C GLN A 218 -6.03 -1.52 -0.54
N GLU A 219 -5.13 -0.57 -0.87
CA GLU A 219 -4.08 -0.79 -1.88
C GLU A 219 -3.13 -1.93 -1.48
N ASN A 220 -2.69 -1.91 -0.22
CA ASN A 220 -1.73 -2.87 0.32
C ASN A 220 -2.33 -4.26 0.54
N TRP A 221 -3.65 -4.33 0.75
CA TRP A 221 -4.42 -5.56 0.80
C TRP A 221 -4.39 -6.27 -0.56
N PHE A 222 -4.74 -5.54 -1.62
CA PHE A 222 -4.71 -6.07 -2.99
C PHE A 222 -3.30 -6.46 -3.43
N TYR A 223 -2.28 -5.72 -3.00
CA TYR A 223 -0.89 -6.10 -3.25
C TYR A 223 -0.58 -7.50 -2.73
N PHE A 224 -1.00 -7.83 -1.49
CA PHE A 224 -0.80 -9.13 -0.89
C PHE A 224 -1.54 -10.24 -1.68
N GLU A 225 -2.83 -10.04 -1.97
CA GLU A 225 -3.63 -10.99 -2.74
C GLU A 225 -3.03 -11.29 -4.12
N ALA A 226 -2.69 -10.24 -4.87
CA ALA A 226 -2.15 -10.36 -6.22
C ALA A 226 -0.81 -11.13 -6.24
N LYS A 227 0.04 -10.91 -5.22
CA LYS A 227 1.31 -11.63 -5.09
C LYS A 227 1.11 -13.11 -4.83
N TRP A 228 0.16 -13.48 -3.99
CA TRP A 228 -0.17 -14.88 -3.72
C TRP A 228 -0.84 -15.54 -4.92
N GLN A 229 -1.78 -14.89 -5.59
CA GLN A 229 -2.38 -15.39 -6.84
C GLN A 229 -1.32 -15.68 -7.89
N PHE A 230 -0.42 -14.73 -8.16
CA PHE A 230 0.67 -14.89 -9.11
C PHE A 230 1.58 -16.08 -8.77
N TYR A 231 1.92 -16.26 -7.50
CA TYR A 231 2.72 -17.41 -7.05
C TYR A 231 2.00 -18.75 -7.30
N LEU A 232 0.70 -18.83 -6.97
CA LEU A 232 -0.08 -20.06 -7.16
C LEU A 232 -0.28 -20.40 -8.64
N GLU A 233 -0.43 -19.38 -9.50
CA GLU A 233 -0.42 -19.54 -10.96
C GLU A 233 0.94 -20.06 -11.46
N GLU A 234 2.06 -19.46 -11.01
CA GLU A 234 3.42 -19.86 -11.41
C GLU A 234 3.75 -21.30 -11.00
N ARG A 235 3.19 -21.76 -9.88
CA ARG A 235 3.32 -23.15 -9.41
C ARG A 235 2.26 -24.10 -9.95
N GLU A 236 1.32 -23.61 -10.74
CA GLU A 236 0.16 -24.36 -11.24
C GLU A 236 -0.61 -25.07 -10.11
N ILE A 237 -0.92 -24.38 -9.01
CA ILE A 237 -1.68 -24.92 -7.86
C ILE A 237 -2.83 -23.99 -7.44
N GLU A 238 -3.25 -23.09 -8.32
CA GLU A 238 -4.35 -22.16 -8.10
C GLU A 238 -5.72 -22.87 -8.09
N LYS A 239 -5.93 -23.82 -9.02
CA LYS A 239 -7.25 -24.39 -9.33
C LYS A 239 -7.43 -25.81 -8.81
N GLU A 240 -8.65 -26.12 -8.35
CA GLU A 240 -9.04 -27.48 -7.92
C GLU A 240 -8.65 -28.52 -8.98
N GLY A 241 -8.06 -29.63 -8.54
CA GLY A 241 -7.50 -30.68 -9.43
C GLY A 241 -6.03 -30.49 -9.79
N GLN A 242 -5.45 -29.30 -9.61
CA GLN A 242 -4.02 -29.09 -9.77
C GLN A 242 -3.25 -29.47 -8.49
N ASN A 243 -2.84 -30.74 -8.39
CA ASN A 243 -2.23 -31.30 -7.17
C ASN A 243 -0.72 -31.57 -7.26
N LYS A 244 -0.07 -31.13 -8.34
CA LYS A 244 1.37 -31.29 -8.53
C LYS A 244 2.00 -29.92 -8.82
N PRO A 245 2.75 -29.34 -7.87
CA PRO A 245 3.40 -28.05 -8.10
C PRO A 245 4.48 -28.17 -9.19
N LEU A 246 4.54 -27.17 -10.06
CA LEU A 246 5.54 -27.07 -11.12
C LEU A 246 6.82 -26.40 -10.59
N PHE A 247 7.94 -27.11 -10.69
CA PHE A 247 9.28 -26.58 -10.39
C PHE A 247 10.14 -26.59 -11.65
N ALA A 248 11.11 -25.66 -11.73
CA ALA A 248 12.07 -25.64 -12.82
C ALA A 248 12.99 -26.87 -12.78
N ASP A 249 13.39 -27.38 -13.95
CA ASP A 249 14.26 -28.57 -14.10
C ASP A 249 15.61 -28.41 -13.39
N ARG A 250 16.10 -27.17 -13.28
CA ARG A 250 17.30 -26.80 -12.53
C ARG A 250 16.90 -25.82 -11.42
N TYR A 251 16.97 -26.27 -10.17
CA TYR A 251 16.61 -25.47 -8.98
C TYR A 251 17.76 -25.47 -7.96
N ASP A 252 18.95 -25.03 -8.40
CA ASP A 252 20.11 -24.89 -7.52
C ASP A 252 20.05 -23.58 -6.70
N ALA A 253 21.04 -23.34 -5.84
CA ALA A 253 21.07 -22.17 -4.96
C ALA A 253 21.00 -20.83 -5.73
N GLU A 254 21.58 -20.77 -6.93
CA GLU A 254 21.56 -19.56 -7.76
C GLU A 254 20.18 -19.34 -8.39
N GLU A 255 19.54 -20.40 -8.89
CA GLU A 255 18.19 -20.29 -9.42
C GLU A 255 17.16 -20.01 -8.32
N THR A 256 17.32 -20.63 -7.15
CA THR A 256 16.50 -20.37 -5.96
C THR A 256 16.55 -18.88 -5.59
N ASP A 257 17.75 -18.29 -5.51
CA ASP A 257 17.92 -16.86 -5.25
C ASP A 257 17.23 -15.99 -6.32
N LYS A 258 17.31 -16.38 -7.60
CA LYS A 258 16.63 -15.64 -8.68
C LYS A 258 15.12 -15.71 -8.54
N VAL A 259 14.56 -16.90 -8.32
CA VAL A 259 13.12 -17.13 -8.19
C VAL A 259 12.57 -16.33 -7.00
N TYR A 260 13.21 -16.43 -5.83
CA TYR A 260 12.75 -15.73 -4.64
C TYR A 260 12.81 -14.21 -4.79
N LYS A 261 13.81 -13.68 -5.50
CA LYS A 261 13.87 -12.25 -5.86
C LYS A 261 12.70 -11.81 -6.72
N ARG A 262 12.14 -12.68 -7.59
CA ARG A 262 10.98 -12.33 -8.42
C ARG A 262 9.71 -12.07 -7.58
N TRP A 263 9.53 -12.82 -6.50
CA TRP A 263 8.35 -12.68 -5.64
C TRP A 263 8.48 -11.54 -4.62
N SER A 264 9.72 -11.21 -4.25
CA SER A 264 10.03 -10.12 -3.32
C SER A 264 9.55 -8.74 -3.76
N SER A 265 9.40 -7.83 -2.81
CA SER A 265 9.43 -6.39 -3.10
C SER A 265 10.87 -5.89 -3.05
N GLU A 266 11.20 -4.90 -3.89
CA GLU A 266 12.51 -4.21 -3.89
C GLU A 266 13.73 -5.14 -4.10
N GLY A 267 13.51 -6.36 -4.60
CA GLY A 267 14.55 -7.36 -4.84
C GLY A 267 15.06 -8.08 -3.59
N ARG A 268 14.47 -7.87 -2.40
CA ARG A 268 14.92 -8.47 -1.14
C ARG A 268 13.98 -9.59 -0.69
N ALA A 269 14.30 -10.82 -1.07
CA ALA A 269 13.49 -12.00 -0.78
C ALA A 269 13.36 -12.32 0.72
N GLY A 270 12.13 -12.62 1.15
CA GLY A 270 11.77 -13.14 2.47
C GLY A 270 11.74 -12.08 3.56
N ARG A 271 11.44 -10.82 3.19
CA ARG A 271 11.55 -9.64 4.07
C ARG A 271 10.23 -8.98 4.41
N ARG A 272 9.17 -9.37 3.71
CA ARG A 272 7.83 -8.83 3.90
C ARG A 272 6.90 -9.96 4.33
N GLY A 273 5.75 -9.59 4.88
CA GLY A 273 4.77 -10.58 5.29
C GLY A 273 4.15 -11.37 4.11
N HIS A 274 4.25 -10.90 2.86
CA HIS A 274 3.77 -11.68 1.70
C HIS A 274 4.76 -12.76 1.24
N ASP A 275 6.06 -12.44 1.17
CA ASP A 275 7.05 -13.33 0.55
C ASP A 275 7.75 -14.27 1.54
N SER A 276 7.87 -13.91 2.83
CA SER A 276 8.43 -14.82 3.83
C SER A 276 7.63 -16.14 3.94
N PRO A 277 6.31 -16.15 4.25
CA PRO A 277 5.54 -17.39 4.28
C PRO A 277 5.44 -18.08 2.92
N MET A 278 5.52 -17.34 1.81
CA MET A 278 5.50 -17.89 0.45
C MET A 278 6.76 -18.69 0.14
N ILE A 279 7.94 -18.19 0.51
CA ILE A 279 9.22 -18.90 0.34
C ILE A 279 9.24 -20.16 1.21
N ALA A 280 8.71 -20.08 2.44
CA ALA A 280 8.56 -21.22 3.33
C ALA A 280 7.72 -22.32 2.68
N TYR A 281 6.60 -21.89 2.11
CA TYR A 281 5.64 -22.77 1.47
C TYR A 281 6.19 -23.40 0.20
N ASP A 282 6.92 -22.64 -0.62
CA ASP A 282 7.63 -23.16 -1.79
C ASP A 282 8.66 -24.23 -1.41
N ALA A 283 9.45 -23.96 -0.35
CA ALA A 283 10.42 -24.91 0.17
C ALA A 283 9.74 -26.19 0.69
N LEU A 284 8.62 -26.07 1.39
CA LEU A 284 7.84 -27.20 1.89
C LEU A 284 7.28 -28.06 0.74
N LEU A 285 6.72 -27.42 -0.29
CA LEU A 285 6.18 -28.10 -1.46
C LEU A 285 7.26 -28.88 -2.23
N ALA A 286 8.48 -28.35 -2.27
CA ALA A 286 9.59 -28.99 -2.98
C ALA A 286 10.28 -30.09 -2.16
N ALA A 287 10.45 -29.87 -0.86
CA ALA A 287 11.20 -30.77 0.02
C ALA A 287 10.39 -32.00 0.43
N GLY A 288 9.06 -31.89 0.51
CA GLY A 288 8.21 -32.93 1.07
C GLY A 288 8.67 -33.29 2.49
N SER A 289 9.08 -34.55 2.70
CA SER A 289 9.59 -35.04 3.98
C SER A 289 11.10 -34.90 4.18
N ASP A 290 11.85 -34.37 3.20
CA ASP A 290 13.30 -34.20 3.30
C ASP A 290 13.68 -32.92 4.06
N TRP A 291 14.07 -33.08 5.32
CA TRP A 291 14.56 -32.00 6.16
C TRP A 291 15.76 -31.24 5.58
N SER A 292 16.70 -31.95 4.94
CA SER A 292 17.89 -31.33 4.40
C SER A 292 17.56 -30.46 3.19
N GLU A 293 16.64 -30.92 2.34
CA GLU A 293 16.15 -30.14 1.20
C GLU A 293 15.34 -28.93 1.67
N LEU A 294 14.52 -29.10 2.71
CA LEU A 294 13.79 -27.99 3.33
C LEU A 294 14.76 -26.91 3.84
N CYS A 295 15.81 -27.31 4.55
CA CYS A 295 16.83 -26.38 5.03
C CYS A 295 17.58 -25.65 3.91
N LYS A 296 17.96 -26.38 2.85
CA LYS A 296 18.64 -25.77 1.69
C LYS A 296 17.81 -24.68 1.03
N ARG A 297 16.49 -24.87 0.93
CA ARG A 297 15.58 -23.93 0.27
C ARG A 297 15.15 -22.78 1.18
N ALA A 298 14.71 -23.09 2.40
CA ALA A 298 14.12 -22.07 3.29
C ALA A 298 15.16 -21.33 4.15
N MET A 299 16.29 -21.93 4.49
CA MET A 299 17.27 -21.32 5.42
C MET A 299 18.55 -20.85 4.72
N PHE A 300 18.96 -21.50 3.63
CA PHE A 300 20.28 -21.28 3.00
C PHE A 300 20.20 -20.57 1.64
N HIS A 301 19.61 -19.37 1.62
CA HIS A 301 19.41 -18.54 0.42
C HIS A 301 19.85 -17.06 0.59
N GLY A 302 20.22 -16.40 -0.50
CA GLY A 302 20.84 -15.07 -0.55
C GLY A 302 19.89 -13.87 -0.48
N ALA A 303 20.34 -12.77 0.13
CA ALA A 303 19.67 -11.45 0.20
C ALA A 303 20.07 -10.55 -0.99
N VAL A 304 19.53 -9.34 -1.14
CA VAL A 304 20.07 -8.34 -2.09
C VAL A 304 20.46 -7.07 -1.36
N ARG A 305 21.64 -6.53 -1.70
CA ARG A 305 22.11 -5.21 -1.28
C ARG A 305 21.51 -4.15 -2.19
N ASP A 306 21.05 -3.04 -1.61
CA ASP A 306 20.76 -1.83 -2.39
C ASP A 306 22.08 -1.32 -2.98
N SER A 307 22.09 -0.99 -4.27
CA SER A 307 23.25 -0.39 -4.95
C SER A 307 23.37 1.12 -4.68
N ARG A 308 22.48 1.69 -3.86
CA ARG A 308 22.51 3.08 -3.42
C ARG A 308 22.42 3.18 -1.89
N LYS A 309 23.54 2.98 -1.19
CA LYS A 309 23.90 3.63 0.10
C LYS A 309 25.14 2.96 0.69
N ASP A 310 26.26 3.68 0.68
CA ASP A 310 27.31 3.53 1.68
C ASP A 310 26.81 4.22 2.96
N CYS A 311 26.13 3.46 3.81
CA CYS A 311 25.89 3.86 5.19
C CYS A 311 26.33 2.68 6.07
N PRO A 312 27.25 2.86 7.02
CA PRO A 312 27.49 1.85 8.02
C PRO A 312 26.26 1.80 8.93
N ASP A 313 25.94 0.59 9.40
CA ASP A 313 24.90 0.29 10.39
C ASP A 313 23.43 0.36 9.95
N GLN A 314 22.92 -0.77 9.47
CA GLN A 314 21.52 -1.21 9.64
C GLN A 314 21.44 -2.70 9.27
N SER A 315 21.75 -3.56 10.24
CA SER A 315 21.58 -5.01 10.17
C SER A 315 20.13 -5.33 9.86
N SER A 316 19.92 -5.93 8.70
CA SER A 316 18.62 -6.18 8.11
C SER A 316 18.35 -7.68 8.21
N LYS A 317 17.28 -8.09 8.91
CA LYS A 317 17.00 -9.51 9.24
C LYS A 317 16.16 -10.36 8.27
N LYS A 318 16.46 -11.64 8.07
CA LYS A 318 15.71 -12.60 7.25
C LYS A 318 15.30 -13.78 8.10
N GLN A 319 14.04 -14.17 8.03
CA GLN A 319 13.65 -15.50 8.48
C GLN A 319 12.29 -15.94 7.96
N THR A 320 12.23 -17.24 7.73
CA THR A 320 11.07 -17.92 7.22
C THR A 320 10.87 -19.17 8.07
N GLN A 321 9.98 -19.10 9.05
CA GLN A 321 9.62 -20.22 9.92
C GLN A 321 8.28 -20.80 9.47
N LEU A 322 8.33 -21.92 8.76
CA LEU A 322 7.22 -22.87 8.63
C LEU A 322 7.85 -24.25 8.53
N GLN A 323 7.80 -25.00 9.63
CA GLN A 323 8.19 -26.40 9.64
C GLN A 323 7.04 -27.19 10.24
N LEU A 324 6.37 -27.92 9.36
CA LEU A 324 5.30 -28.81 9.74
C LEU A 324 5.60 -30.14 9.06
N THR A 325 6.08 -31.09 9.85
CA THR A 325 6.50 -32.40 9.38
C THR A 325 5.29 -33.22 8.94
N GLU A 326 5.21 -33.56 7.65
CA GLU A 326 4.48 -34.73 7.15
C GLU A 326 5.25 -36.01 7.57
N GLU A 327 5.35 -36.24 8.87
CA GLU A 327 5.90 -37.47 9.43
C GLU A 327 4.83 -38.57 9.38
N HIS A 328 4.42 -38.95 8.16
CA HIS A 328 3.60 -40.14 7.97
C HIS A 328 4.28 -41.26 7.18
N GLN A 329 5.56 -41.14 6.77
CA GLN A 329 6.17 -42.25 6.03
C GLN A 329 7.61 -42.71 6.34
N ARG A 330 8.42 -42.11 7.22
CA ARG A 330 9.67 -42.76 7.70
C ARG A 330 10.43 -41.93 8.74
N THR A 331 10.35 -42.31 10.02
CA THR A 331 11.50 -42.24 10.94
C THR A 331 11.30 -43.15 12.16
N GLN A 332 11.65 -44.42 11.99
CA GLN A 332 12.42 -45.09 13.03
C GLN A 332 13.85 -44.52 12.94
N LYS A 333 14.44 -44.14 14.09
CA LYS A 333 15.84 -43.72 14.30
C LYS A 333 16.20 -42.26 13.98
N MET A 334 15.83 -41.34 14.88
CA MET A 334 16.79 -40.34 15.37
C MET A 334 16.44 -40.04 16.84
N THR A 335 17.31 -40.44 17.74
CA THR A 335 17.08 -40.49 19.19
C THR A 335 17.02 -39.10 19.81
N ALA A 336 16.02 -38.91 20.67
CA ALA A 336 15.64 -37.69 21.37
C ALA A 336 16.61 -37.21 22.47
N GLU A 337 17.89 -37.63 22.45
CA GLU A 337 18.84 -37.32 23.53
C GLU A 337 19.66 -36.05 23.28
N THR A 338 19.76 -35.56 22.04
CA THR A 338 20.64 -34.43 21.70
C THR A 338 19.97 -33.06 21.87
N SER A 339 18.64 -32.98 21.72
CA SER A 339 17.91 -31.69 21.76
C SER A 339 17.55 -31.21 23.17
N SER A 340 17.55 -32.10 24.17
CA SER A 340 17.18 -31.73 25.55
C SER A 340 18.30 -31.00 26.32
N ARG A 341 19.57 -31.19 25.94
CA ARG A 341 20.73 -30.63 26.68
C ARG A 341 21.09 -29.18 26.33
N VAL A 342 20.60 -28.65 25.22
CA VAL A 342 20.91 -27.26 24.77
C VAL A 342 20.02 -26.22 25.48
N LEU A 343 18.79 -26.58 25.84
CA LEU A 343 17.84 -25.68 26.51
C LEU A 343 18.04 -25.57 28.03
N GLU A 344 18.49 -26.64 28.70
CA GLU A 344 18.72 -26.60 30.16
C GLU A 344 19.90 -25.69 30.58
N LYS A 345 20.87 -25.45 29.69
CA LYS A 345 22.02 -24.57 29.97
C LYS A 345 21.80 -23.09 29.62
N CYS A 346 20.75 -22.74 28.88
CA CYS A 346 20.48 -21.34 28.51
C CYS A 346 19.64 -20.57 29.55
N CYS A 347 19.02 -21.27 30.51
CA CYS A 347 18.06 -20.67 31.45
C CYS A 347 18.49 -20.79 32.93
N SER A 348 19.78 -20.96 33.22
CA SER A 348 20.25 -21.07 34.60
C SER A 348 21.35 -20.07 34.93
N ASP A 349 20.94 -18.85 35.27
CA ASP A 349 21.65 -18.04 36.28
C ASP A 349 20.72 -16.99 36.93
N PRO A 350 20.27 -17.16 38.17
CA PRO A 350 19.56 -16.11 38.90
C PRO A 350 20.39 -15.64 40.10
N GLN A 351 21.09 -14.49 39.99
CA GLN A 351 21.47 -13.70 41.16
C GLN A 351 21.71 -12.20 40.87
N LYS A 352 20.78 -11.40 41.41
CA LYS A 352 20.90 -10.05 42.01
C LYS A 352 21.62 -8.91 41.25
N GLU A 353 20.88 -7.83 41.01
CA GLU A 353 21.09 -6.59 41.78
C GLU A 353 19.82 -5.71 41.83
N ARG A 354 19.70 -4.97 42.93
CA ARG A 354 18.50 -4.32 43.47
C ARG A 354 18.29 -2.93 42.89
N LEU A 355 17.05 -2.52 42.68
CA LEU A 355 16.63 -1.14 42.91
C LEU A 355 15.34 -1.11 43.73
N SER A 356 15.45 -0.38 44.83
CA SER A 356 14.56 -0.25 45.98
C SER A 356 13.42 0.75 45.74
N ILE A 357 12.19 0.39 46.10
CA ILE A 357 11.20 1.31 46.70
C ILE A 357 10.37 0.50 47.70
N GLY A 358 10.36 0.93 48.97
CA GLY A 358 9.60 0.29 50.05
C GLY A 358 8.24 0.94 50.27
N CYS A 359 7.31 0.17 50.85
CA CYS A 359 6.55 0.49 52.07
C CYS A 359 5.47 -0.58 52.31
N GLY A 360 5.35 -1.05 53.56
CA GLY A 360 4.12 -1.65 54.10
C GLY A 360 4.23 -3.10 54.54
N GLU A 361 4.55 -3.32 55.83
CA GLU A 361 4.40 -4.58 56.55
C GLU A 361 2.91 -4.88 56.82
N ASP A 362 2.47 -6.15 56.71
CA ASP A 362 1.85 -6.86 57.84
C ASP A 362 1.64 -8.37 57.59
N GLN A 363 1.56 -9.11 58.68
CA GLN A 363 1.82 -10.53 58.89
C GLN A 363 0.66 -11.50 58.54
N ARG A 364 0.97 -12.74 58.12
CA ARG A 364 0.82 -14.01 58.88
C ARG A 364 0.83 -15.27 58.00
N ALA A 365 1.53 -16.27 58.52
CA ALA A 365 1.68 -17.63 58.01
C ALA A 365 0.46 -18.52 58.29
N GLY A 366 0.32 -19.60 57.51
CA GLY A 366 -0.59 -20.71 57.77
C GLY A 366 -0.45 -21.84 56.75
N ASP A 367 0.41 -22.81 57.06
CA ASP A 367 0.60 -24.08 56.35
C ASP A 367 -0.67 -24.96 56.32
N PHE A 368 -0.89 -25.69 55.21
CA PHE A 368 -1.39 -27.06 55.24
C PHE A 368 -0.93 -27.83 53.97
N ILE A 369 -0.23 -28.95 54.19
CA ILE A 369 0.28 -29.92 53.19
C ILE A 369 -0.55 -31.25 53.33
N PRO A 370 -0.25 -32.37 52.61
CA PRO A 370 -0.78 -32.91 51.34
C PRO A 370 -1.57 -34.24 51.49
N ARG A 371 -2.06 -34.85 50.38
CA ARG A 371 -2.14 -36.32 50.08
C ARG A 371 -2.92 -36.56 48.75
N ARG A 372 -2.33 -37.12 47.67
CA ARG A 372 -1.90 -38.51 47.33
C ARG A 372 -2.82 -39.18 46.27
N LEU A 373 -2.19 -39.56 45.14
CA LEU A 373 -2.27 -40.83 44.37
C LEU A 373 -3.61 -41.25 43.70
N THR A 374 -3.68 -41.93 42.54
CA THR A 374 -2.84 -43.01 41.95
C THR A 374 -2.93 -43.12 40.41
N THR A 375 -1.88 -43.72 39.83
CA THR A 375 -1.75 -44.34 38.48
C THR A 375 -2.53 -45.68 38.35
N PHE A 376 -2.63 -46.21 37.11
CA PHE A 376 -3.07 -47.56 36.62
C PHE A 376 -4.56 -47.66 36.19
N GLN A 377 -4.98 -48.28 35.07
CA GLN A 377 -4.35 -49.23 34.15
C GLN A 377 -5.18 -49.37 32.83
N LEU A 378 -4.52 -49.78 31.74
CA LEU A 378 -5.14 -50.31 30.52
C LEU A 378 -6.04 -51.52 30.80
N LEU A 379 -7.13 -51.69 30.03
CA LEU A 379 -7.34 -52.82 29.10
C LEU A 379 -8.72 -52.75 28.44
N GLN A 380 -8.71 -52.95 27.12
CA GLN A 380 -9.68 -53.68 26.28
C GLN A 380 -11.17 -53.56 26.64
N SER A 381 -12.05 -53.17 25.70
CA SER A 381 -12.42 -54.08 24.62
C SER A 381 -13.47 -53.49 23.67
N LYS A 382 -13.29 -53.81 22.38
CA LYS A 382 -14.27 -54.25 21.37
C LYS A 382 -15.58 -53.46 21.15
N PHE A 383 -15.65 -52.95 19.91
CA PHE A 383 -16.73 -53.14 18.91
C PHE A 383 -18.12 -52.49 19.07
N THR A 384 -18.55 -52.01 17.89
CA THR A 384 -19.90 -51.98 17.29
C THR A 384 -20.97 -50.98 17.75
N ARG A 385 -21.25 -50.07 16.81
CA ARG A 385 -22.56 -49.76 16.17
C ARG A 385 -23.74 -49.22 17.00
N SER A 386 -24.51 -48.45 16.22
CA SER A 386 -25.96 -48.17 16.28
C SER A 386 -26.44 -47.02 17.17
N THR A 387 -26.94 -46.00 16.47
CA THR A 387 -28.02 -45.06 16.82
C THR A 387 -29.15 -45.70 17.64
N PRO A 388 -29.93 -44.93 18.42
CA PRO A 388 -31.13 -44.28 17.84
C PRO A 388 -31.44 -42.86 18.37
N ARG A 389 -32.24 -42.14 17.58
CA ARG A 389 -33.00 -40.93 17.98
C ARG A 389 -34.06 -41.26 19.04
N PRO A 390 -34.68 -40.24 19.65
CA PRO A 390 -36.11 -40.03 19.39
C PRO A 390 -36.51 -38.60 19.01
N SER A 391 -37.65 -38.53 18.33
CA SER A 391 -38.46 -37.41 17.84
C SER A 391 -39.50 -36.97 18.89
N ILE A 392 -40.21 -35.82 18.79
CA ILE A 392 -41.53 -35.72 18.11
C ILE A 392 -42.08 -34.27 18.20
N THR A 393 -42.41 -33.74 17.00
CA THR A 393 -43.52 -32.85 16.52
C THR A 393 -44.08 -31.64 17.30
N HIS A 394 -44.32 -30.54 16.55
CA HIS A 394 -45.68 -30.24 16.02
C HIS A 394 -45.67 -29.51 14.66
N GLN A 395 -46.60 -29.97 13.82
CA GLN A 395 -47.01 -29.60 12.44
C GLN A 395 -47.77 -28.25 12.40
N ARG A 396 -48.20 -27.60 11.30
CA ARG A 396 -48.09 -27.64 9.81
C ARG A 396 -48.89 -26.41 9.28
N GLN A 397 -48.48 -25.88 8.11
CA GLN A 397 -49.33 -25.36 6.99
C GLN A 397 -50.13 -24.04 7.21
N LYS A 398 -50.38 -23.15 6.23
CA LYS A 398 -50.27 -23.14 4.75
C LYS A 398 -50.45 -21.69 4.21
N LYS A 399 -49.76 -21.38 3.09
CA LYS A 399 -50.15 -20.59 1.90
C LYS A 399 -50.56 -19.08 1.95
N ASN A 400 -49.77 -18.32 1.16
CA ASN A 400 -50.14 -17.40 0.06
C ASN A 400 -50.41 -15.89 0.29
N LYS A 401 -49.82 -15.13 -0.65
CA LYS A 401 -50.16 -13.82 -1.24
C LYS A 401 -49.69 -12.52 -0.57
N ALA A 402 -48.72 -11.91 -1.25
CA ALA A 402 -48.68 -10.54 -1.76
C ALA A 402 -48.96 -9.33 -0.85
N ALA A 403 -47.97 -8.43 -0.90
CA ALA A 403 -48.05 -6.97 -0.89
C ALA A 403 -48.33 -6.22 0.44
N ALA A 404 -47.40 -5.28 0.66
CA ALA A 404 -47.52 -4.03 1.40
C ALA A 404 -47.49 -4.07 2.93
N THR A 405 -46.72 -3.09 3.44
CA THR A 405 -46.65 -2.59 4.82
C THR A 405 -45.93 -3.45 5.86
N ALA A 406 -44.66 -3.12 6.09
CA ALA A 406 -44.17 -2.79 7.43
C ALA A 406 -42.80 -2.14 7.28
N ALA A 407 -42.80 -0.81 7.39
CA ALA A 407 -41.64 -0.09 7.89
C ALA A 407 -41.25 -0.66 9.27
N ASP A 408 -39.98 -0.45 9.61
CA ASP A 408 -39.38 -0.61 10.92
C ASP A 408 -38.71 -1.96 11.22
N ARG A 409 -37.40 -2.02 10.88
CA ARG A 409 -36.40 -2.87 11.55
C ARG A 409 -35.10 -2.08 11.69
N SER A 410 -34.95 -1.48 12.87
CA SER A 410 -33.73 -1.22 13.63
C SER A 410 -32.40 -1.43 12.91
N HIS A 411 -31.84 -0.31 12.43
CA HIS A 411 -30.42 -0.13 12.15
C HIS A 411 -29.58 -0.21 13.44
N SER A 412 -28.55 -1.06 13.45
CA SER A 412 -27.41 -0.94 14.36
C SER A 412 -26.11 -0.82 13.55
N ALA A 413 -25.87 0.43 13.11
CA ALA A 413 -24.62 1.12 12.80
C ALA A 413 -23.44 0.34 12.20
N ALA A 414 -23.45 0.14 10.88
CA ALA A 414 -22.22 0.32 10.10
C ALA A 414 -21.89 1.83 10.10
N GLY A 415 -20.63 2.22 10.28
CA GLY A 415 -20.23 3.63 10.24
C GLY A 415 -20.66 4.32 8.93
N SER A 416 -20.75 5.64 8.92
CA SER A 416 -21.07 6.39 7.70
C SER A 416 -19.93 6.26 6.68
N ALA A 417 -20.15 6.42 5.36
CA ALA A 417 -19.02 6.42 4.41
C ALA A 417 -17.97 7.50 4.73
N LYS A 418 -18.38 8.57 5.42
CA LYS A 418 -17.49 9.61 5.96
C LYS A 418 -16.45 9.07 6.94
N ASP A 419 -16.73 7.97 7.63
CA ASP A 419 -15.78 7.33 8.55
C ASP A 419 -14.78 6.41 7.81
N ARG A 420 -15.20 5.81 6.68
CA ARG A 420 -14.39 4.86 5.88
C ARG A 420 -13.47 5.53 4.88
N VAL A 421 -13.93 6.60 4.24
CA VAL A 421 -13.16 7.40 3.29
C VAL A 421 -12.45 8.51 4.06
N GLY A 422 -11.12 8.49 4.03
CA GLY A 422 -10.31 9.48 4.75
C GLY A 422 -10.69 10.91 4.41
N ARG A 423 -10.66 11.79 5.43
CA ARG A 423 -10.87 13.24 5.29
C ARG A 423 -9.86 13.88 4.32
N LEU A 424 -8.70 13.26 4.16
CA LEU A 424 -7.68 13.66 3.22
C LEU A 424 -7.73 12.79 1.97
N ASP A 425 -7.55 13.40 0.81
CA ASP A 425 -7.32 12.67 -0.43
C ASP A 425 -5.86 12.16 -0.53
N PRO A 426 -5.54 11.28 -1.51
CA PRO A 426 -4.19 10.74 -1.70
C PRO A 426 -3.11 11.79 -2.01
N TYR A 427 -3.51 13.03 -2.30
CA TYR A 427 -2.64 14.16 -2.61
C TYR A 427 -2.49 15.13 -1.43
N GLY A 428 -3.16 14.83 -0.30
CA GLY A 428 -3.08 15.59 0.94
C GLY A 428 -4.08 16.74 1.05
N PHE A 429 -5.08 16.84 0.17
CA PHE A 429 -6.14 17.86 0.26
C PHE A 429 -7.24 17.41 1.21
N GLU A 430 -7.69 18.31 2.09
CA GLU A 430 -8.88 18.09 2.90
C GLU A 430 -10.15 18.13 2.05
N ARG A 431 -10.98 17.11 2.21
CA ARG A 431 -12.32 17.06 1.64
C ARG A 431 -13.23 18.03 2.37
N MET A 432 -14.10 18.71 1.61
CA MET A 432 -15.11 19.63 2.13
C MET A 432 -16.07 18.93 3.11
N GLU A 433 -16.77 19.69 3.95
CA GLU A 433 -17.69 19.13 4.94
C GLU A 433 -18.90 18.44 4.32
N ASP A 434 -19.36 18.94 3.16
CA ASP A 434 -20.47 18.49 2.34
C ASP A 434 -20.07 17.44 1.29
N PHE A 435 -18.82 16.94 1.35
CA PHE A 435 -18.34 15.91 0.44
C PHE A 435 -19.22 14.66 0.52
N ASP A 436 -19.69 14.17 -0.64
CA ASP A 436 -20.49 12.95 -0.72
C ASP A 436 -19.58 11.72 -0.63
N TYR A 437 -19.35 11.29 0.61
CA TYR A 437 -18.50 10.15 0.91
C TYR A 437 -19.08 8.83 0.39
N ASP A 438 -20.41 8.68 0.34
CA ASP A 438 -21.07 7.44 -0.10
C ASP A 438 -20.88 7.26 -1.61
N SER A 439 -21.18 8.30 -2.40
CA SER A 439 -20.98 8.26 -3.87
C SER A 439 -19.51 8.07 -4.24
N TYR A 440 -18.59 8.69 -3.50
CA TYR A 440 -17.15 8.51 -3.74
C TYR A 440 -16.68 7.09 -3.41
N GLU A 441 -17.15 6.49 -2.31
CA GLU A 441 -16.82 5.11 -1.94
C GLU A 441 -17.29 4.13 -3.01
N GLU A 442 -18.54 4.27 -3.50
CA GLU A 442 -19.09 3.45 -4.57
C GLU A 442 -18.25 3.58 -5.85
N LEU A 443 -17.96 4.82 -6.28
CA LEU A 443 -17.11 5.09 -7.44
C LEU A 443 -15.72 4.45 -7.30
N MET A 444 -15.07 4.64 -6.15
CA MET A 444 -13.73 4.12 -5.92
C MET A 444 -13.70 2.60 -5.88
N SER A 445 -14.75 1.95 -5.37
CA SER A 445 -14.84 0.48 -5.34
C SER A 445 -14.71 -0.15 -6.74
N GLU A 446 -15.34 0.45 -7.76
CA GLU A 446 -15.23 0.03 -9.15
C GLU A 446 -13.92 0.51 -9.79
N TYR A 447 -13.50 1.75 -9.47
CA TYR A 447 -12.38 2.40 -10.10
C TYR A 447 -11.02 1.80 -9.67
N LEU A 448 -10.90 1.27 -8.46
CA LEU A 448 -9.67 0.64 -7.96
C LEU A 448 -9.22 -0.54 -8.84
N ALA A 449 -10.14 -1.40 -9.28
CA ALA A 449 -9.80 -2.49 -10.20
C ALA A 449 -9.26 -1.97 -11.54
N VAL A 450 -9.69 -0.79 -11.97
CA VAL A 450 -9.19 -0.12 -13.17
C VAL A 450 -7.78 0.45 -12.91
N LEU A 451 -7.55 1.09 -11.76
CA LEU A 451 -6.24 1.62 -11.35
C LEU A 451 -5.18 0.50 -11.24
N THR A 452 -5.50 -0.62 -10.58
CA THR A 452 -4.59 -1.76 -10.42
C THR A 452 -4.18 -2.37 -11.76
N ARG A 453 -5.15 -2.64 -12.65
CA ARG A 453 -4.88 -3.14 -14.01
C ARG A 453 -3.99 -2.19 -14.81
N ARG A 454 -4.09 -0.87 -14.57
CA ARG A 454 -3.23 0.12 -15.21
C ARG A 454 -1.83 0.10 -14.61
N SER A 455 -1.68 0.08 -13.29
CA SER A 455 -0.36 0.03 -12.64
C SER A 455 0.48 -1.16 -13.11
N ILE A 456 -0.11 -2.37 -13.17
CA ILE A 456 0.55 -3.57 -13.70
C ILE A 456 1.00 -3.37 -15.16
N LYS A 457 0.12 -2.81 -16.00
CA LYS A 457 0.42 -2.57 -17.42
C LYS A 457 1.53 -1.53 -17.61
N TRP A 458 1.56 -0.48 -16.79
CA TRP A 458 2.60 0.54 -16.80
C TRP A 458 3.93 0.00 -16.30
N SER A 459 3.94 -0.73 -15.19
CA SER A 459 5.12 -1.43 -14.69
C SER A 459 5.73 -2.35 -15.76
N LYS A 460 4.90 -3.12 -16.47
CA LYS A 460 5.36 -3.95 -17.61
C LYS A 460 5.85 -3.12 -18.79
N LEU A 461 5.27 -1.95 -19.06
CA LEU A 461 5.69 -1.08 -20.15
C LEU A 461 7.08 -0.48 -19.89
N LEU A 462 7.39 -0.22 -18.62
CA LEU A 462 8.63 0.45 -18.16
C LEU A 462 9.77 -0.54 -17.84
N LYS A 463 9.47 -1.78 -17.48
CA LYS A 463 10.47 -2.80 -17.15
C LYS A 463 11.49 -2.97 -18.29
N GLY A 464 12.78 -2.79 -17.96
CA GLY A 464 13.90 -3.03 -18.87
C GLY A 464 14.10 -2.00 -19.99
N LYS A 465 13.44 -0.82 -19.92
CA LYS A 465 13.63 0.26 -20.89
C LYS A 465 14.45 1.40 -20.29
N GLY A 466 15.48 1.83 -21.00
CA GLY A 466 16.33 2.96 -20.59
C GLY A 466 15.61 4.30 -20.67
N LYS A 467 15.17 4.72 -21.86
CA LYS A 467 14.43 5.98 -22.08
C LYS A 467 13.00 5.73 -22.56
N VAL A 468 12.04 6.48 -22.01
CA VAL A 468 10.63 6.46 -22.42
C VAL A 468 10.48 7.30 -23.69
N GLN A 469 10.14 6.65 -24.81
CA GLN A 469 9.96 7.34 -26.10
C GLN A 469 8.48 7.45 -26.49
N ARG A 470 8.16 8.58 -27.14
CA ARG A 470 6.82 8.86 -27.68
C ARG A 470 6.48 7.87 -28.79
N ASN A 471 5.34 7.19 -28.67
CA ASN A 471 4.82 6.29 -29.70
C ASN A 471 3.30 6.09 -29.54
N VAL A 472 2.66 5.41 -30.48
CA VAL A 472 1.20 5.18 -30.47
C VAL A 472 0.75 4.38 -29.24
N LYS A 473 1.57 3.42 -28.78
CA LYS A 473 1.27 2.61 -27.59
C LYS A 473 1.28 3.46 -26.32
N LEU A 474 2.32 4.26 -26.12
CA LEU A 474 2.46 5.16 -24.97
C LEU A 474 1.33 6.20 -24.98
N LYS A 475 1.02 6.79 -26.14
CA LYS A 475 -0.13 7.69 -26.30
C LYS A 475 -1.43 7.07 -25.78
N ARG A 476 -1.71 5.83 -26.19
CA ARG A 476 -2.91 5.11 -25.74
C ARG A 476 -2.90 4.84 -24.23
N TYR A 477 -1.73 4.56 -23.65
CA TYR A 477 -1.58 4.35 -22.22
C TYR A 477 -1.82 5.65 -21.45
N VAL A 478 -1.22 6.75 -21.89
CA VAL A 478 -1.41 8.08 -21.32
C VAL A 478 -2.90 8.47 -21.32
N ARG A 479 -3.60 8.32 -22.45
CA ARG A 479 -5.05 8.58 -22.51
C ARG A 479 -5.86 7.70 -21.53
N LYS A 480 -5.41 6.47 -21.30
CA LYS A 480 -6.04 5.56 -20.33
C LYS A 480 -5.70 5.92 -18.89
N GLY A 481 -4.66 6.70 -18.63
CA GLY A 481 -4.27 7.22 -17.31
C GLY A 481 -2.93 6.70 -16.84
N ILE A 482 -2.13 7.58 -16.24
CA ILE A 482 -0.84 7.27 -15.64
C ILE A 482 -1.03 7.08 -14.13
N PRO A 483 -0.62 5.94 -13.56
CA PRO A 483 -0.58 5.73 -12.11
C PRO A 483 0.29 6.79 -11.43
N ASN A 484 -0.07 7.18 -10.21
CA ASN A 484 0.56 8.29 -9.52
C ASN A 484 2.08 8.11 -9.39
N GLU A 485 2.51 6.90 -9.04
CA GLU A 485 3.91 6.48 -8.88
C GLU A 485 4.75 6.60 -10.16
N HIS A 486 4.11 6.78 -11.32
CA HIS A 486 4.78 6.90 -12.62
C HIS A 486 4.66 8.28 -13.26
N ARG A 487 3.80 9.18 -12.76
CA ARG A 487 3.54 10.49 -13.38
C ARG A 487 4.81 11.31 -13.56
N ALA A 488 5.60 11.47 -12.51
CA ALA A 488 6.84 12.24 -12.55
C ALA A 488 7.77 11.78 -13.69
N LEU A 489 8.03 10.47 -13.78
CA LEU A 489 8.88 9.88 -14.82
C LEU A 489 8.30 10.13 -16.22
N ILE A 490 7.01 9.88 -16.41
CA ILE A 490 6.38 9.97 -17.74
C ILE A 490 6.23 11.41 -18.19
N TRP A 491 5.84 12.34 -17.31
CA TRP A 491 5.73 13.76 -17.62
C TRP A 491 7.08 14.33 -18.01
N MET A 492 8.15 14.00 -17.27
CA MET A 492 9.51 14.45 -17.57
C MET A 492 9.95 13.98 -18.97
N ALA A 493 9.72 12.71 -19.30
CA ALA A 493 10.07 12.17 -20.61
C ALA A 493 9.18 12.68 -21.75
N ALA A 494 7.86 12.74 -21.55
CA ALA A 494 6.90 13.08 -22.60
C ALA A 494 6.97 14.53 -23.05
N SER A 495 7.34 15.43 -22.13
CA SER A 495 7.44 16.87 -22.31
C SER A 495 8.83 17.34 -22.79
N GLY A 496 9.83 16.46 -22.76
CA GLY A 496 11.24 16.78 -23.01
C GLY A 496 11.94 17.47 -21.84
N ALA A 497 11.27 17.66 -20.70
CA ALA A 497 11.88 18.23 -19.49
C ALA A 497 13.06 17.40 -18.97
N GLN A 498 13.01 16.07 -19.09
CA GLN A 498 14.13 15.19 -18.73
C GLN A 498 15.40 15.52 -19.52
N ASP A 499 15.27 15.76 -20.83
CA ASP A 499 16.43 16.08 -21.65
C ASP A 499 16.96 17.50 -21.37
N GLN A 500 16.11 18.44 -20.94
CA GLN A 500 16.55 19.78 -20.51
C GLN A 500 17.31 19.72 -19.19
N LEU A 501 16.82 18.95 -18.22
CA LEU A 501 17.51 18.71 -16.96
C LEU A 501 18.89 18.09 -17.20
N GLU A 502 18.97 17.03 -18.00
CA GLU A 502 20.22 16.33 -18.32
C GLU A 502 21.24 17.23 -19.05
N LYS A 503 20.79 18.18 -19.87
CA LYS A 503 21.65 19.10 -20.63
C LYS A 503 22.17 20.27 -19.81
N ASN A 504 21.51 20.63 -18.72
CA ASN A 504 21.80 21.84 -17.96
C ASN A 504 22.09 21.52 -16.47
N PRO A 505 23.12 20.70 -16.17
CA PRO A 505 23.43 20.33 -14.79
C PRO A 505 23.82 21.56 -13.96
N GLY A 506 23.23 21.70 -12.77
CA GLY A 506 23.48 22.83 -11.87
C GLY A 506 22.76 24.13 -12.23
N TYR A 507 22.00 24.15 -13.32
CA TYR A 507 21.32 25.37 -13.79
C TYR A 507 20.26 25.85 -12.80
N TYR A 508 19.42 24.95 -12.27
CA TYR A 508 18.43 25.29 -11.27
C TYR A 508 19.05 25.93 -10.01
N GLN A 509 20.13 25.34 -9.51
CA GLN A 509 20.85 25.85 -8.36
C GLN A 509 21.51 27.21 -8.65
N SER A 510 21.99 27.43 -9.88
CA SER A 510 22.53 28.74 -10.30
C SER A 510 21.47 29.85 -10.27
N LEU A 511 20.22 29.54 -10.63
CA LEU A 511 19.09 30.48 -10.57
C LEU A 511 18.72 30.84 -9.12
N LEU A 512 18.79 29.86 -8.22
CA LEU A 512 18.58 30.08 -6.79
C LEU A 512 19.72 30.87 -6.12
N GLY A 513 20.94 30.82 -6.68
CA GLY A 513 22.09 31.59 -6.20
C GLY A 513 22.19 33.01 -6.77
N ALA A 514 21.38 33.35 -7.78
CA ALA A 514 21.39 34.67 -8.40
C ALA A 514 20.85 35.76 -7.46
N GLN A 515 21.23 37.02 -7.69
CA GLN A 515 20.64 38.14 -6.96
C GLN A 515 19.14 38.24 -7.23
N HIS A 516 18.33 38.23 -6.18
CA HIS A 516 16.88 38.22 -6.30
C HIS A 516 16.32 39.63 -6.45
N ASP A 517 15.43 39.82 -7.43
CA ASP A 517 14.61 41.04 -7.55
C ASP A 517 13.64 41.11 -6.37
N PRO A 518 13.70 42.15 -5.52
CA PRO A 518 12.79 42.31 -4.39
C PRO A 518 11.31 42.27 -4.76
N LYS A 519 10.96 42.81 -5.94
CA LYS A 519 9.56 42.87 -6.40
C LYS A 519 9.02 41.48 -6.76
N LEU A 520 9.87 40.66 -7.39
CA LEU A 520 9.56 39.27 -7.70
C LEU A 520 9.34 38.47 -6.41
N VAL A 521 10.25 38.61 -5.44
CA VAL A 521 10.18 37.93 -4.14
C VAL A 521 8.89 38.30 -3.39
N GLU A 522 8.59 39.59 -3.29
CA GLU A 522 7.38 40.10 -2.63
C GLU A 522 6.11 39.48 -3.22
N THR A 523 6.00 39.50 -4.55
CA THR A 523 4.82 38.98 -5.26
C THR A 523 4.64 37.48 -5.05
N ILE A 524 5.74 36.70 -5.09
CA ILE A 524 5.71 35.26 -4.80
C ILE A 524 5.26 35.03 -3.36
N CYS A 525 5.84 35.75 -2.38
CA CYS A 525 5.54 35.59 -0.96
C CYS A 525 4.08 35.89 -0.61
N THR A 526 3.44 36.84 -1.30
CA THR A 526 1.99 37.09 -1.17
C THR A 526 1.19 35.82 -1.49
N ASP A 527 1.56 35.10 -2.54
CA ASP A 527 0.79 33.96 -3.05
C ASP A 527 1.08 32.65 -2.33
N LEU A 528 2.25 32.49 -1.72
CA LEU A 528 2.60 31.31 -0.93
C LEU A 528 1.57 31.03 0.18
N ASN A 529 1.10 32.07 0.89
CA ASN A 529 0.18 31.89 2.02
C ASN A 529 -1.23 31.46 1.60
N ARG A 530 -1.62 31.73 0.35
CA ARG A 530 -2.95 31.35 -0.20
C ARG A 530 -2.91 30.11 -1.10
N THR A 531 -1.74 29.49 -1.28
CA THR A 531 -1.61 28.30 -2.13
C THR A 531 -1.97 27.05 -1.34
N PHE A 532 -3.08 26.41 -1.72
CA PHE A 532 -3.59 25.15 -1.15
C PHE A 532 -3.66 25.14 0.39
N PRO A 533 -4.42 26.06 1.02
CA PRO A 533 -4.53 26.13 2.48
C PRO A 533 -5.14 24.85 3.10
N ASP A 534 -5.94 24.14 2.33
CA ASP A 534 -6.58 22.86 2.61
C ASP A 534 -5.65 21.65 2.42
N ASN A 535 -4.46 21.83 1.82
CA ASN A 535 -3.49 20.76 1.67
C ASN A 535 -2.54 20.67 2.88
N ILE A 536 -2.43 19.48 3.46
CA ILE A 536 -1.61 19.24 4.65
C ILE A 536 -0.14 19.59 4.43
N GLN A 537 0.41 19.42 3.22
CA GLN A 537 1.84 19.63 2.96
C GLN A 537 2.19 21.12 2.80
N PHE A 538 1.20 21.99 2.59
CA PHE A 538 1.36 23.43 2.45
C PHE A 538 1.08 24.20 3.75
N ARG A 539 0.71 23.52 4.84
CA ARG A 539 0.55 24.13 6.16
C ARG A 539 1.92 24.46 6.77
N LYS A 540 2.01 25.62 7.43
CA LYS A 540 3.24 26.09 8.10
C LYS A 540 3.71 25.13 9.22
N THR A 541 2.79 24.36 9.79
CA THR A 541 3.06 23.40 10.87
C THR A 541 3.58 22.05 10.37
N SER A 542 3.66 21.83 9.06
CA SER A 542 3.97 20.52 8.48
C SER A 542 5.47 20.25 8.40
N ASN A 543 5.86 18.98 8.53
CA ASN A 543 7.25 18.55 8.42
C ASN A 543 7.36 17.27 7.55
N PRO A 544 7.88 17.36 6.31
CA PRO A 544 8.36 18.57 5.62
C PRO A 544 7.21 19.45 5.09
N CYS A 545 7.40 20.76 5.08
CA CYS A 545 6.49 21.74 4.47
C CYS A 545 6.93 22.09 3.04
N LEU A 546 6.00 22.08 2.08
CA LEU A 546 6.28 22.38 0.67
C LEU A 546 6.34 23.88 0.34
N GLN A 547 6.04 24.80 1.27
CA GLN A 547 6.07 26.23 0.98
C GLN A 547 7.47 26.72 0.54
N LYS A 548 8.54 26.18 1.14
CA LYS A 548 9.91 26.52 0.75
C LYS A 548 10.23 26.00 -0.65
N ALA A 549 9.85 24.76 -0.94
CA ALA A 549 10.00 24.15 -2.26
C ALA A 549 9.26 24.95 -3.33
N LEU A 550 8.02 25.37 -3.03
CA LEU A 550 7.20 26.20 -3.90
C LEU A 550 7.86 27.55 -4.18
N TYR A 551 8.34 28.22 -3.13
CA TYR A 551 9.09 29.47 -3.26
C TYR A 551 10.29 29.32 -4.19
N ASN A 552 11.12 28.29 -3.97
CA ASN A 552 12.32 28.04 -4.77
C ASN A 552 11.98 27.82 -6.25
N VAL A 553 10.98 26.98 -6.56
CA VAL A 553 10.57 26.69 -7.94
C VAL A 553 10.06 27.95 -8.65
N LEU A 554 9.20 28.73 -7.99
CA LEU A 554 8.65 29.97 -8.55
C LEU A 554 9.72 31.03 -8.77
N LEU A 555 10.63 31.18 -7.80
CA LEU A 555 11.75 32.12 -7.87
C LEU A 555 12.70 31.76 -9.01
N ALA A 556 13.09 30.49 -9.10
CA ALA A 556 13.95 30.00 -10.18
C ALA A 556 13.28 30.21 -11.54
N TYR A 557 11.98 29.93 -11.67
CA TYR A 557 11.25 30.19 -12.92
C TYR A 557 11.25 31.68 -13.30
N GLY A 558 11.01 32.57 -12.33
CA GLY A 558 11.03 34.02 -12.58
C GLY A 558 12.38 34.51 -13.09
N HIS A 559 13.49 33.95 -12.59
CA HIS A 559 14.84 34.22 -13.10
C HIS A 559 15.12 33.57 -14.45
N HIS A 560 14.58 32.37 -14.68
CA HIS A 560 14.72 31.66 -15.95
C HIS A 560 14.03 32.42 -17.11
N ASN A 561 12.89 33.05 -16.85
CA ASN A 561 12.16 33.84 -17.84
C ASN A 561 11.78 35.23 -17.28
N PRO A 562 12.73 36.20 -17.27
CA PRO A 562 12.51 37.52 -16.66
C PRO A 562 11.38 38.33 -17.31
N THR A 563 11.09 38.09 -18.60
CA THR A 563 10.00 38.76 -19.32
C THR A 563 8.63 38.39 -18.76
N VAL A 564 8.48 37.14 -18.31
CA VAL A 564 7.27 36.66 -17.63
C VAL A 564 7.36 36.96 -16.13
N GLY A 565 8.53 36.71 -15.53
CA GLY A 565 8.73 36.78 -14.09
C GLY A 565 7.77 35.82 -13.36
N TYR A 566 6.89 36.38 -12.55
CA TYR A 566 5.85 35.65 -11.85
C TYR A 566 4.47 36.24 -12.14
N CYS A 567 3.54 35.38 -12.55
CA CYS A 567 2.14 35.69 -12.73
C CYS A 567 1.30 34.87 -11.75
N GLN A 568 0.31 35.51 -11.13
CA GLN A 568 -0.69 34.82 -10.30
C GLN A 568 -1.33 33.67 -11.09
N GLY A 569 -1.45 32.50 -10.44
CA GLY A 569 -1.87 31.25 -11.08
C GLY A 569 -0.72 30.25 -11.20
N MET A 570 0.52 30.74 -11.37
CA MET A 570 1.71 29.88 -11.47
C MET A 570 2.02 29.13 -10.16
N ASN A 571 1.64 29.70 -9.02
CA ASN A 571 1.77 29.05 -7.70
C ASN A 571 0.99 27.74 -7.62
N PHE A 572 -0.22 27.68 -8.15
CA PHE A 572 -1.03 26.47 -8.16
C PHE A 572 -0.41 25.40 -9.05
N ILE A 573 0.11 25.81 -10.21
CA ILE A 573 0.77 24.91 -11.16
C ILE A 573 2.03 24.30 -10.51
N ALA A 574 2.90 25.14 -9.97
CA ALA A 574 4.11 24.70 -9.28
C ALA A 574 3.78 23.80 -8.07
N GLY A 575 2.73 24.13 -7.32
CA GLY A 575 2.30 23.32 -6.17
C GLY A 575 1.83 21.92 -6.57
N TYR A 576 1.01 21.77 -7.62
CA TYR A 576 0.63 20.44 -8.13
C TYR A 576 1.84 19.65 -8.65
N LEU A 577 2.77 20.31 -9.36
CA LEU A 577 4.00 19.66 -9.81
C LEU A 577 4.84 19.15 -8.63
N LEU A 578 4.95 19.92 -7.55
CA LEU A 578 5.67 19.51 -6.34
C LEU A 578 5.03 18.32 -5.63
N ILE A 579 3.69 18.32 -5.47
CA ILE A 579 2.95 17.21 -4.85
C ILE A 579 3.22 15.90 -5.60
N ILE A 580 3.24 15.95 -6.93
CA ILE A 580 3.34 14.75 -7.77
C ILE A 580 4.78 14.29 -7.98
N THR A 581 5.70 15.21 -8.22
CA THR A 581 7.11 14.85 -8.49
C THR A 581 7.88 14.51 -7.23
N LYS A 582 7.50 15.12 -6.10
CA LYS A 582 8.26 15.10 -4.84
C LYS A 582 9.72 15.51 -5.04
N ASP A 583 9.98 16.39 -6.01
CA ASP A 583 11.32 16.81 -6.46
C ASP A 583 11.25 18.24 -7.01
N GLU A 584 11.97 19.17 -6.36
CA GLU A 584 11.97 20.60 -6.67
C GLU A 584 12.49 20.89 -8.10
N GLU A 585 13.63 20.32 -8.47
CA GLU A 585 14.25 20.60 -9.76
C GLU A 585 13.44 19.99 -10.91
N LYS A 586 12.89 18.78 -10.75
CA LYS A 586 11.97 18.22 -11.74
C LYS A 586 10.71 19.06 -11.90
N SER A 587 10.18 19.61 -10.80
CA SER A 587 9.02 20.52 -10.86
C SER A 587 9.33 21.77 -11.67
N PHE A 588 10.51 22.37 -11.48
CA PHE A 588 10.98 23.50 -12.27
C PHE A 588 11.03 23.17 -13.78
N TRP A 589 11.63 22.04 -14.17
CA TRP A 589 11.74 21.69 -15.59
C TRP A 589 10.41 21.32 -16.24
N LEU A 590 9.46 20.75 -15.48
CA LEU A 590 8.09 20.54 -15.96
C LEU A 590 7.32 21.85 -16.10
N MET A 591 7.56 22.80 -15.21
CA MET A 591 6.99 24.14 -15.28
C MET A 591 7.51 24.89 -16.51
N ASP A 592 8.82 24.85 -16.78
CA ASP A 592 9.42 25.32 -18.04
C ASP A 592 8.74 24.68 -19.26
N ALA A 593 8.56 23.35 -19.25
CA ALA A 593 7.90 22.67 -20.37
C ALA A 593 6.45 23.15 -20.57
N LEU A 594 5.67 23.32 -19.50
CA LEU A 594 4.29 23.77 -19.58
C LEU A 594 4.20 25.21 -20.09
N LEU A 595 4.86 26.14 -19.40
CA LEU A 595 4.65 27.56 -19.61
C LEU A 595 5.51 28.12 -20.76
N GLY A 596 6.69 27.55 -20.98
CA GLY A 596 7.62 27.98 -22.04
C GLY A 596 7.35 27.34 -23.40
N ARG A 597 6.86 26.09 -23.44
CA ARG A 597 6.70 25.34 -24.71
C ARG A 597 5.27 24.93 -25.03
N ILE A 598 4.52 24.42 -24.06
CA ILE A 598 3.16 23.90 -24.32
C ILE A 598 2.14 25.05 -24.41
N LEU A 599 2.32 26.10 -23.59
CA LEU A 599 1.39 27.23 -23.44
C LEU A 599 2.11 28.58 -23.64
N PRO A 600 2.70 28.82 -24.83
CA PRO A 600 3.42 30.07 -25.08
C PRO A 600 2.49 31.29 -24.90
N ASP A 601 3.06 32.36 -24.36
CA ASP A 601 2.42 33.67 -24.13
C ASP A 601 1.23 33.70 -23.15
N TYR A 602 0.89 32.60 -22.48
CA TYR A 602 -0.22 32.56 -21.51
C TYR A 602 0.01 33.49 -20.31
N TYR A 603 1.23 33.52 -19.79
CA TYR A 603 1.60 34.27 -18.59
C TYR A 603 2.47 35.49 -18.92
N SER A 604 2.53 35.88 -20.20
CA SER A 604 3.15 37.15 -20.59
C SER A 604 2.40 38.32 -19.93
N PRO A 605 3.02 39.51 -19.77
CA PRO A 605 2.33 40.68 -19.20
C PRO A 605 1.02 41.03 -19.91
N ALA A 606 0.94 40.82 -21.22
CA ALA A 606 -0.29 41.04 -22.00
C ALA A 606 -1.27 39.85 -21.98
N MET A 607 -0.83 38.68 -21.48
CA MET A 607 -1.56 37.40 -21.50
C MET A 607 -2.10 37.04 -22.88
N LEU A 608 -1.38 37.42 -23.94
CA LEU A 608 -1.90 37.36 -25.30
C LEU A 608 -2.24 35.92 -25.72
N GLY A 609 -1.42 34.94 -25.32
CA GLY A 609 -1.70 33.53 -25.60
C GLY A 609 -2.97 33.02 -24.91
N LEU A 610 -3.19 33.44 -23.66
CA LEU A 610 -4.37 33.07 -22.87
C LEU A 610 -5.64 33.67 -23.48
N LYS A 611 -5.66 34.99 -23.75
CA LYS A 611 -6.78 35.68 -24.39
C LYS A 611 -7.09 35.07 -25.76
N THR A 612 -6.05 34.79 -26.55
CA THR A 612 -6.19 34.14 -27.86
C THR A 612 -6.91 32.80 -27.73
N ASP A 613 -6.50 31.94 -26.80
CA ASP A 613 -7.09 30.61 -26.65
C ASP A 613 -8.52 30.65 -26.10
N GLN A 614 -8.87 31.65 -25.28
CA GLN A 614 -10.26 31.90 -24.86
C GLN A 614 -11.15 32.27 -26.05
N GLU A 615 -10.65 33.12 -26.95
CA GLU A 615 -11.37 33.48 -28.19
C GLU A 615 -11.45 32.30 -29.17
N VAL A 616 -10.39 31.48 -29.28
CA VAL A 616 -10.43 30.25 -30.10
C VAL A 616 -11.48 29.27 -29.58
N LEU A 617 -11.69 29.17 -28.26
CA LEU A 617 -12.78 28.37 -27.71
C LEU A 617 -14.14 28.87 -28.21
N GLY A 618 -14.35 30.19 -28.24
CA GLY A 618 -15.55 30.80 -28.80
C GLY A 618 -15.79 30.42 -30.27
N GLU A 619 -14.76 30.52 -31.12
CA GLU A 619 -14.85 30.10 -32.53
C GLU A 619 -15.10 28.60 -32.68
N LEU A 620 -14.51 27.76 -31.81
CA LEU A 620 -14.77 26.32 -31.82
C LEU A 620 -16.21 25.99 -31.43
N LEU A 621 -16.79 26.70 -30.45
CA LEU A 621 -18.17 26.52 -30.02
C LEU A 621 -19.15 26.99 -31.10
N LYS A 622 -18.85 28.08 -31.80
CA LYS A 622 -19.61 28.51 -32.98
C LYS A 622 -19.75 27.40 -34.01
N ILE A 623 -18.71 26.59 -34.19
CA ILE A 623 -18.69 25.48 -35.16
C ILE A 623 -19.33 24.21 -34.58
N LYS A 624 -19.04 23.86 -33.32
CA LYS A 624 -19.34 22.54 -32.75
C LYS A 624 -20.60 22.50 -31.88
N VAL A 625 -20.95 23.61 -31.25
CA VAL A 625 -22.12 23.75 -30.36
C VAL A 625 -22.79 25.12 -30.63
N PRO A 626 -23.26 25.37 -31.87
CA PRO A 626 -23.68 26.69 -32.31
C PRO A 626 -24.83 27.27 -31.47
N SER A 627 -25.68 26.42 -30.91
CA SER A 627 -26.80 26.83 -30.06
C SER A 627 -26.34 27.45 -28.74
N VAL A 628 -25.30 26.88 -28.11
CA VAL A 628 -24.68 27.47 -26.92
C VAL A 628 -23.96 28.76 -27.30
N TRP A 629 -23.21 28.77 -28.41
CA TRP A 629 -22.55 29.99 -28.88
C TRP A 629 -23.56 31.15 -29.07
N GLN A 630 -24.71 30.88 -29.68
CA GLN A 630 -25.76 31.88 -29.86
C GLN A 630 -26.28 32.41 -28.52
N THR A 631 -26.49 31.52 -27.55
CA THR A 631 -26.93 31.93 -26.20
C THR A 631 -25.92 32.85 -25.53
N MET A 632 -24.62 32.57 -25.69
CA MET A 632 -23.55 33.42 -25.13
C MET A 632 -23.53 34.81 -25.78
N VAL A 633 -23.82 34.88 -27.09
CA VAL A 633 -23.94 36.15 -27.83
C VAL A 633 -25.19 36.92 -27.38
N ASP A 634 -26.34 36.27 -27.30
CA ASP A 634 -27.62 36.89 -26.93
C ASP A 634 -27.57 37.47 -25.50
N GLN A 635 -26.85 36.80 -24.61
CA GLN A 635 -26.64 37.23 -23.22
C GLN A 635 -25.41 38.14 -23.03
N ASN A 636 -24.74 38.53 -24.13
CA ASN A 636 -23.55 39.39 -24.14
C ASN A 636 -22.42 38.89 -23.20
N VAL A 637 -22.18 37.58 -23.19
CA VAL A 637 -21.17 36.94 -22.33
C VAL A 637 -19.83 36.86 -23.05
N MET A 638 -18.81 37.46 -22.45
CA MET A 638 -17.42 37.28 -22.91
C MET A 638 -16.87 35.93 -22.44
N TRP A 639 -16.24 35.17 -23.34
CA TRP A 639 -15.60 33.90 -22.99
C TRP A 639 -14.54 34.06 -21.90
N THR A 640 -13.78 35.15 -21.98
CA THR A 640 -12.75 35.52 -21.00
C THR A 640 -13.31 35.59 -19.57
N LEU A 641 -14.58 35.97 -19.39
CA LEU A 641 -15.23 36.05 -18.08
C LEU A 641 -15.46 34.67 -17.46
N VAL A 642 -15.97 33.71 -18.25
CA VAL A 642 -16.48 32.44 -17.73
C VAL A 642 -15.45 31.31 -17.74
N VAL A 643 -14.44 31.36 -18.62
CA VAL A 643 -13.40 30.31 -18.71
C VAL A 643 -12.02 30.74 -18.26
N SER A 644 -11.83 31.96 -17.72
CA SER A 644 -10.50 32.44 -17.33
C SER A 644 -9.77 31.48 -16.40
N ARG A 645 -10.41 31.04 -15.31
CA ARG A 645 -9.81 30.09 -14.36
C ARG A 645 -9.49 28.73 -14.97
N TRP A 646 -10.29 28.26 -15.93
CA TRP A 646 -10.05 26.98 -16.60
C TRP A 646 -8.70 26.98 -17.32
N PHE A 647 -8.38 28.07 -18.02
CA PHE A 647 -7.18 28.16 -18.85
C PHE A 647 -5.96 28.70 -18.09
N ILE A 648 -6.12 29.71 -17.21
CA ILE A 648 -4.97 30.29 -16.48
C ILE A 648 -4.42 29.37 -15.39
N CYS A 649 -5.27 28.60 -14.73
CA CYS A 649 -4.87 27.63 -13.70
C CYS A 649 -4.88 26.18 -14.21
N LEU A 650 -5.09 25.95 -15.51
CA LEU A 650 -5.09 24.62 -16.13
C LEU A 650 -6.05 23.64 -15.43
N TYR A 651 -7.25 24.14 -15.13
CA TYR A 651 -8.33 23.48 -14.40
C TYR A 651 -8.09 23.20 -12.90
N ILE A 652 -6.95 23.63 -12.34
CA ILE A 652 -6.76 23.59 -10.88
C ILE A 652 -7.83 24.46 -10.20
N ASP A 653 -8.28 24.02 -9.03
CA ASP A 653 -9.32 24.63 -8.19
C ASP A 653 -10.73 24.71 -8.81
N VAL A 654 -10.91 24.23 -10.05
CA VAL A 654 -12.24 24.15 -10.68
C VAL A 654 -12.68 22.71 -10.91
N LEU A 655 -11.77 21.76 -11.16
CA LEU A 655 -12.07 20.33 -11.30
C LEU A 655 -11.43 19.51 -10.17
N PRO A 656 -11.95 18.30 -9.89
CA PRO A 656 -11.36 17.38 -8.91
C PRO A 656 -9.88 17.07 -9.22
N VAL A 657 -9.07 16.92 -8.18
CA VAL A 657 -7.60 16.75 -8.27
C VAL A 657 -7.23 15.63 -9.25
N GLU A 658 -7.81 14.43 -9.09
CA GLU A 658 -7.53 13.30 -9.98
C GLU A 658 -7.91 13.60 -11.44
N THR A 659 -9.02 14.30 -11.69
CA THR A 659 -9.44 14.71 -13.03
C THR A 659 -8.43 15.69 -13.65
N VAL A 660 -7.94 16.68 -12.90
CA VAL A 660 -6.90 17.60 -13.35
C VAL A 660 -5.61 16.85 -13.71
N LEU A 661 -5.16 15.93 -12.86
CA LEU A 661 -3.96 15.13 -13.13
C LEU A 661 -4.09 14.28 -14.38
N ARG A 662 -5.28 13.74 -14.65
CA ARG A 662 -5.59 12.99 -15.88
C ARG A 662 -5.60 13.87 -17.13
N ILE A 663 -6.07 15.10 -17.01
CA ILE A 663 -5.96 16.12 -18.07
C ILE A 663 -4.49 16.41 -18.33
N TRP A 664 -3.69 16.58 -17.27
CA TRP A 664 -2.26 16.90 -17.36
C TRP A 664 -1.43 15.76 -17.96
N ASP A 665 -1.73 14.50 -17.62
CA ASP A 665 -1.16 13.32 -18.29
C ASP A 665 -1.23 13.47 -19.81
N CYS A 666 -2.42 13.83 -20.31
CA CYS A 666 -2.67 14.02 -21.73
C CYS A 666 -2.06 15.31 -22.26
N MET A 667 -2.02 16.39 -21.48
CA MET A 667 -1.47 17.68 -21.89
C MET A 667 0.05 17.62 -22.07
N PHE A 668 0.79 17.02 -21.13
CA PHE A 668 2.23 16.79 -21.26
C PHE A 668 2.57 15.90 -22.46
N TYR A 669 1.67 14.99 -22.83
CA TYR A 669 1.89 14.12 -23.97
C TYR A 669 1.40 14.70 -25.30
N GLU A 670 0.24 15.34 -25.36
CA GLU A 670 -0.42 15.73 -26.62
C GLU A 670 -0.51 17.23 -26.86
N GLY A 671 -0.07 18.04 -25.90
CA GLY A 671 -0.03 19.51 -25.97
C GLY A 671 -1.36 20.19 -25.60
N SER A 672 -1.40 21.50 -25.82
CA SER A 672 -2.46 22.41 -25.36
C SER A 672 -3.87 22.11 -25.91
N LYS A 673 -4.00 21.34 -27.00
CA LYS A 673 -5.32 20.95 -27.53
C LYS A 673 -6.21 20.22 -26.51
N ILE A 674 -5.62 19.64 -25.47
CA ILE A 674 -6.36 18.95 -24.42
C ILE A 674 -7.22 19.94 -23.64
N LEU A 675 -6.77 21.18 -23.41
CA LEU A 675 -7.57 22.22 -22.73
C LEU A 675 -8.88 22.47 -23.48
N PHE A 676 -8.81 22.65 -24.79
CA PHE A 676 -10.00 22.83 -25.64
C PHE A 676 -10.93 21.62 -25.62
N ARG A 677 -10.39 20.39 -25.59
CA ARG A 677 -11.22 19.17 -25.50
C ARG A 677 -12.03 19.13 -24.22
N VAL A 678 -11.38 19.45 -23.10
CA VAL A 678 -12.03 19.51 -21.78
C VAL A 678 -13.12 20.58 -21.79
N ALA A 679 -12.80 21.81 -22.22
CA ALA A 679 -13.77 22.91 -22.29
C ALA A 679 -14.97 22.56 -23.19
N LEU A 680 -14.73 22.04 -24.39
CA LEU A 680 -15.80 21.64 -25.31
C LEU A 680 -16.68 20.54 -24.73
N THR A 681 -16.12 19.56 -24.03
CA THR A 681 -16.90 18.49 -23.40
C THR A 681 -17.74 19.01 -22.24
N LEU A 682 -17.19 19.84 -21.36
CA LEU A 682 -17.95 20.45 -20.26
C LEU A 682 -19.16 21.23 -20.78
N ILE A 683 -18.94 22.04 -21.82
CA ILE A 683 -19.99 22.89 -22.41
C ILE A 683 -21.00 22.06 -23.19
N HIS A 684 -20.55 21.11 -24.01
CA HIS A 684 -21.44 20.25 -24.80
C HIS A 684 -22.31 19.36 -23.92
N HIS A 685 -21.73 18.76 -22.87
CA HIS A 685 -22.48 17.92 -21.93
C HIS A 685 -23.59 18.71 -21.21
N ASN A 686 -23.36 19.99 -20.96
CA ASN A 686 -24.28 20.88 -20.26
C ASN A 686 -24.97 21.89 -21.19
N GLN A 687 -25.15 21.57 -22.48
CA GLN A 687 -25.75 22.52 -23.43
C GLN A 687 -27.17 22.94 -23.04
N ALA A 688 -27.98 22.00 -22.56
CA ALA A 688 -29.39 22.24 -22.25
C ALA A 688 -29.59 23.30 -21.14
N PRO A 689 -28.93 23.21 -19.96
CA PRO A 689 -29.04 24.27 -18.96
C PRO A 689 -28.44 25.60 -19.46
N ILE A 690 -27.34 25.58 -20.23
CA ILE A 690 -26.76 26.82 -20.77
C ILE A 690 -27.76 27.54 -21.69
N GLN A 691 -28.45 26.81 -22.57
CA GLN A 691 -29.45 27.37 -23.49
C GLN A 691 -30.68 27.93 -22.78
N GLN A 692 -30.94 27.54 -21.53
CA GLN A 692 -32.06 28.02 -20.74
C GLN A 692 -31.69 29.29 -19.94
N ALA A 693 -30.43 29.71 -19.95
CA ALA A 693 -29.99 30.91 -19.27
C ALA A 693 -30.70 32.15 -19.83
N GLN A 694 -31.24 32.99 -18.95
CA GLN A 694 -32.01 34.19 -19.34
C GLN A 694 -31.22 35.48 -19.11
N SER A 695 -30.04 35.36 -18.50
CA SER A 695 -29.20 36.50 -18.14
C SER A 695 -27.72 36.11 -18.06
N LEU A 696 -26.84 37.12 -18.14
CA LEU A 696 -25.40 36.95 -17.90
C LEU A 696 -25.06 36.30 -16.54
N PRO A 697 -25.69 36.67 -15.41
CA PRO A 697 -25.52 35.97 -14.13
C PRO A 697 -25.86 34.48 -14.19
N ASP A 698 -26.94 34.09 -14.88
CA ASP A 698 -27.33 32.68 -15.01
C ASP A 698 -26.25 31.88 -15.72
N VAL A 699 -25.73 32.40 -16.84
CA VAL A 699 -24.62 31.79 -17.58
C VAL A 699 -23.40 31.63 -16.68
N CYS A 700 -23.02 32.68 -15.94
CA CYS A 700 -21.89 32.63 -15.03
C CYS A 700 -22.07 31.58 -13.93
N GLN A 701 -23.29 31.44 -13.41
CA GLN A 701 -23.61 30.44 -12.39
C GLN A 701 -23.58 29.02 -12.95
N ILE A 702 -24.12 28.80 -14.14
CA ILE A 702 -24.06 27.50 -14.82
C ILE A 702 -22.60 27.12 -15.08
N PHE A 703 -21.77 28.01 -15.61
CA PHE A 703 -20.35 27.73 -15.85
C PHE A 703 -19.56 27.39 -14.58
N LYS A 704 -19.96 27.91 -13.43
CA LYS A 704 -19.42 27.47 -12.12
C LYS A 704 -19.91 26.08 -11.76
N GLN A 705 -21.18 25.76 -11.99
CA GLN A 705 -21.79 24.47 -11.61
C GLN A 705 -21.30 23.31 -12.47
N ILE A 706 -21.06 23.51 -13.77
CA ILE A 706 -20.68 22.42 -14.69
C ILE A 706 -19.30 21.82 -14.41
N THR A 707 -18.50 22.45 -13.54
CA THR A 707 -17.21 21.93 -13.08
C THR A 707 -17.33 21.14 -11.77
N HIS A 708 -18.55 20.85 -11.32
CA HIS A 708 -18.84 20.03 -10.14
C HIS A 708 -19.79 18.87 -10.48
N GLY A 709 -19.81 17.88 -9.60
CA GLY A 709 -20.74 16.77 -9.64
C GLY A 709 -20.22 15.51 -10.35
N PRO A 710 -21.04 14.44 -10.38
CA PRO A 710 -20.60 13.09 -10.72
C PRO A 710 -19.88 12.99 -12.06
N PHE A 711 -20.30 13.80 -13.04
CA PHE A 711 -19.72 13.80 -14.38
C PHE A 711 -18.21 14.08 -14.40
N VAL A 712 -17.74 15.01 -13.57
CA VAL A 712 -16.33 15.40 -13.48
C VAL A 712 -15.59 14.68 -12.36
N ASP A 713 -16.31 14.17 -11.36
CA ASP A 713 -15.77 13.33 -10.28
C ASP A 713 -15.39 11.94 -10.83
N GLU A 714 -16.17 11.40 -11.76
CA GLU A 714 -15.89 10.18 -12.52
C GLU A 714 -14.82 10.40 -13.60
N CYS A 715 -13.59 10.67 -13.17
CA CYS A 715 -12.47 11.04 -14.04
C CYS A 715 -12.26 10.06 -15.21
N HIS A 716 -12.56 8.77 -15.05
CA HIS A 716 -12.38 7.80 -16.13
C HIS A 716 -13.35 8.04 -17.29
N THR A 717 -14.64 8.12 -17.00
CA THR A 717 -15.71 8.31 -17.97
C THR A 717 -15.59 9.68 -18.61
N PHE A 718 -15.33 10.70 -17.80
CA PHE A 718 -15.04 12.06 -18.27
C PHE A 718 -13.91 12.07 -19.30
N MET A 719 -12.77 11.46 -18.98
CA MET A 719 -11.62 11.43 -19.88
C MET A 719 -11.86 10.60 -21.14
N GLN A 720 -12.77 9.62 -21.15
CA GLN A 720 -13.17 8.97 -22.40
C GLN A 720 -13.94 9.95 -23.29
N LYS A 721 -14.87 10.72 -22.69
CA LYS A 721 -15.72 11.68 -23.38
C LYS A 721 -14.96 12.85 -24.01
N ILE A 722 -13.90 13.37 -23.37
CA ILE A 722 -13.08 14.44 -23.98
C ILE A 722 -12.44 14.03 -25.33
N PHE A 723 -12.28 12.73 -25.57
CA PHE A 723 -11.73 12.20 -26.81
C PHE A 723 -12.80 11.76 -27.82
N SER A 724 -14.04 11.52 -27.39
CA SER A 724 -15.15 11.12 -28.27
C SER A 724 -16.08 12.28 -28.63
N GLU A 725 -16.60 13.02 -27.64
CA GLU A 725 -17.70 13.98 -27.83
C GLU A 725 -17.30 15.21 -28.68
N PRO A 726 -16.16 15.89 -28.45
CA PRO A 726 -15.77 17.04 -29.28
C PRO A 726 -15.39 16.66 -30.72
N GLY A 727 -15.29 15.37 -31.02
CA GLY A 727 -14.85 14.84 -32.30
C GLY A 727 -13.39 15.16 -32.63
N SER A 728 -13.12 15.32 -33.93
CA SER A 728 -11.80 15.67 -34.42
C SER A 728 -11.44 17.11 -34.03
N LEU A 729 -10.21 17.26 -33.52
CA LEU A 729 -9.61 18.54 -33.19
C LEU A 729 -8.11 18.42 -33.47
N SER A 730 -7.69 18.99 -34.61
CA SER A 730 -6.30 18.94 -35.06
C SER A 730 -5.53 20.15 -34.56
N MET A 731 -4.22 20.01 -34.35
CA MET A 731 -3.36 21.14 -34.03
C MET A 731 -3.30 22.16 -35.18
N ALA A 732 -3.43 21.73 -36.44
CA ALA A 732 -3.45 22.62 -37.58
C ALA A 732 -4.66 23.57 -37.55
N THR A 733 -5.84 23.03 -37.21
CA THR A 733 -7.06 23.83 -37.03
C THR A 733 -6.88 24.85 -35.91
N LEU A 734 -6.36 24.42 -34.75
CA LEU A 734 -6.11 25.33 -33.62
C LEU A 734 -5.09 26.40 -33.98
N THR A 735 -4.03 26.06 -34.71
CA THR A 735 -3.00 27.03 -35.13
C THR A 735 -3.60 28.10 -36.05
N LYS A 736 -4.46 27.70 -37.00
CA LYS A 736 -5.16 28.64 -37.89
C LYS A 736 -6.08 29.58 -37.09
N LEU A 737 -6.90 29.02 -36.19
CA LEU A 737 -7.80 29.82 -35.35
C LEU A 737 -7.02 30.78 -34.44
N ARG A 738 -5.93 30.32 -33.83
CA ARG A 738 -5.03 31.15 -33.01
C ARG A 738 -4.48 32.34 -33.79
N ALA A 739 -4.02 32.13 -35.03
CA ALA A 739 -3.52 33.22 -35.87
C ALA A 739 -4.60 34.28 -36.15
N THR A 740 -5.82 33.84 -36.47
CA THR A 740 -6.97 34.73 -36.70
C THR A 740 -7.36 35.49 -35.43
N CYS A 741 -7.60 34.80 -34.31
CA CYS A 741 -8.01 35.44 -33.06
C CYS A 741 -6.93 36.38 -32.51
N ARG A 742 -5.66 35.98 -32.58
CA ARG A 742 -4.54 36.83 -32.13
C ARG A 742 -4.45 38.13 -32.92
N SER A 743 -4.67 38.07 -34.23
CA SER A 743 -4.67 39.27 -35.08
C SER A 743 -5.83 40.22 -34.73
N ARG A 744 -7.01 39.67 -34.43
CA ARG A 744 -8.19 40.42 -33.98
C ARG A 744 -7.94 41.14 -32.65
N ILE A 745 -7.42 40.42 -31.65
CA ILE A 745 -7.13 40.99 -30.33
C ILE A 745 -6.11 42.13 -30.43
N ILE A 746 -5.03 41.94 -31.20
CA ILE A 746 -4.02 43.00 -31.39
C ILE A 746 -4.63 44.24 -32.03
N ALA A 747 -5.54 44.07 -33.01
CA ALA A 747 -6.20 45.18 -33.68
C ALA A 747 -7.23 45.91 -32.79
N GLU A 748 -7.82 45.24 -31.80
CA GLU A 748 -8.74 45.84 -30.83
C GLU A 748 -8.00 46.58 -29.69
N GLU A 749 -6.75 46.18 -29.40
CA GLU A 749 -5.90 46.79 -28.38
C GLU A 749 -4.97 47.91 -28.92
N SER A 750 -4.90 48.08 -30.25
CA SER A 750 -4.15 49.15 -30.94
C SER A 750 -5.06 50.33 -31.27
#